data_AF-B9XQH3-F1
#
_entry.id   AF-B9XQH3-F1
#
_cell.length_a   1.000
_cell.length_b   1.000
_cell.length_c   1.000
_cell.angle_alpha   90.00
_cell.angle_beta   90.00
_cell.angle_gamma   90.00
#
_symmetry.space_group_name_H-M   'P 1'
#
loop_
_entity.id
_entity.type
_entity.pdbx_description
1 polymer ?
#
loop_
_entity_poly.entity_id
_entity_poly.type
_entity_poly.pdbx_seq_one_letter_code
_entity_poly.pdbx_strand_id
1 'polypeptide(L)'
;MHSDFTMKTRRNRVGLLAGKDWSCPVLIGLTVLLSAIVGLAQDQPLKELRTAEEIRRLSAEQASKHYPVHLKGVVTVYDPSLFSRFLQDETAGIYFLELSGGPPLSPGQLVEVEGETSAGEYAPIVVPRQIRVIGTASLPVAKPVTFQQLASGQEDSQFVEIHGIVRTAVTIDEQSKHQVIEIATGSGRLMANVQDLKLPLQDLVDSTVRVRGVCVTLFNRQRQLFHVRVVAPSAEDIVIEKPATEDPFSLPAQTIDSLLQFNPQGTVGHRVKVIGTVVYRQPDSALYIQDDKEGLYVQTQQQGRLLVGDRVEVSGFPAKGEYTPMLEDAIYRKIGADPLPVAPLISANEALKGTYDCRLVKMEATLLERARHSREQFMVLQAGGFIFHAYLPRKEGGTDFAYLQNGSKVTVTGVCLIEPGTDWRAGEDWRAKSFRILLRSPGDIFVLQRPSWWTLGKMLWMVGLLGIIVLGAFAWVANLRRRVNAQTKIIRQKLQAEATLKERYEDLFENANDMVYTHDLKGRITSVNTTGEKLLQRSRSKILGKTLLEYIAEEQEGAAANWMEQVIKGEAPPTAEWDFISASGQRIKLEISTRLIEQEGKKVEVEGMARDITERKRLEREILEISNREQRRIGHDLHDGVCQQLAGIAFMTSTLAEKLQEKGEAESAQVERISGLLNTAINQTRSVARGLFPVRLEENGLVSALEELAANAGDLFKISCRFVSEEPPVSVDNGIALHLYYIAQEAVTNAAKHAKAQNVFITLEPVKGGRYELTVKDDGVGLAIPEKAHPGMGIRIMHYRARVIGATLSLKSKPGSGTQVSCLFFPVSRELQQNGKQHNIQE
;
A
#
# COMPACT_ATOMS: atom_id res chain seq x y z
N MET A 1 0.69 -37.67 20.40
CA MET A 1 -0.11 -38.92 20.48
C MET A 1 -1.11 -38.86 19.33
N HIS A 2 -0.60 -39.13 18.14
CA HIS A 2 -0.65 -40.42 17.42
C HIS A 2 -1.95 -40.50 16.61
N SER A 3 -1.96 -39.93 15.40
CA SER A 3 -1.48 -40.52 14.12
C SER A 3 -2.14 -41.88 13.87
N ASP A 4 -3.22 -41.93 13.09
CA ASP A 4 -3.29 -41.85 11.63
C ASP A 4 -3.16 -43.21 10.94
N PHE A 5 -4.10 -43.39 10.00
CA PHE A 5 -3.98 -44.10 8.73
C PHE A 5 -3.53 -45.57 8.73
N THR A 6 -4.45 -46.48 8.38
CA THR A 6 -4.59 -46.99 7.00
C THR A 6 -5.61 -48.13 6.88
N MET A 7 -6.23 -48.17 5.71
CA MET A 7 -6.95 -49.31 5.15
C MET A 7 -6.16 -50.64 5.23
N LYS A 8 -6.81 -51.73 5.63
CA LYS A 8 -7.22 -52.83 4.73
C LYS A 8 -7.70 -54.06 5.51
N THR A 9 -8.94 -54.45 5.20
CA THR A 9 -9.39 -55.82 4.92
C THR A 9 -8.66 -56.99 5.59
N ARG A 10 -9.41 -57.75 6.40
CA ARG A 10 -9.34 -59.22 6.36
C ARG A 10 -10.71 -59.81 6.08
N ARG A 11 -10.78 -60.39 4.89
CA ARG A 11 -11.77 -61.34 4.40
C ARG A 11 -11.48 -62.71 5.01
N ASN A 12 -12.52 -63.46 5.38
CA ASN A 12 -12.72 -64.90 5.20
C ASN A 12 -13.81 -65.37 6.18
N ARG A 13 -14.83 -66.14 5.81
CA ARG A 13 -14.93 -67.19 4.78
C ARG A 13 -16.40 -67.40 4.36
N VAL A 14 -16.59 -67.70 3.06
CA VAL A 14 -17.42 -68.79 2.45
C VAL A 14 -18.92 -68.85 2.82
N GLY A 15 -19.89 -68.99 1.91
CA GLY A 15 -19.94 -69.32 0.49
C GLY A 15 -21.42 -69.53 0.10
N LEU A 16 -21.71 -69.49 -1.21
CA LEU A 16 -23.03 -69.59 -1.85
C LEU A 16 -23.90 -70.78 -1.37
N LEU A 17 -25.23 -70.60 -1.41
CA LEU A 17 -26.14 -71.34 -2.31
C LEU A 17 -27.53 -70.67 -2.42
N ALA A 18 -27.90 -70.40 -3.68
CA ALA A 18 -29.22 -70.29 -4.34
C ALA A 18 -30.54 -69.97 -3.56
N GLY A 19 -31.28 -68.98 -4.11
CA GLY A 19 -32.64 -69.25 -4.62
C GLY A 19 -33.86 -68.59 -3.95
N LYS A 20 -34.49 -67.68 -4.71
CA LYS A 20 -35.93 -67.36 -4.83
C LYS A 20 -36.71 -66.54 -3.77
N ASP A 21 -37.34 -65.49 -4.33
CA ASP A 21 -38.74 -65.05 -4.23
C ASP A 21 -39.38 -64.68 -2.87
N TRP A 22 -39.84 -63.43 -2.81
CA TRP A 22 -41.15 -62.93 -2.32
C TRP A 22 -41.14 -61.61 -1.52
N SER A 23 -42.16 -60.84 -1.90
CA SER A 23 -42.58 -59.47 -1.61
C SER A 23 -43.21 -59.29 -0.22
N CYS A 24 -43.54 -58.01 0.07
CA CYS A 24 -44.73 -57.52 0.83
C CYS A 24 -44.53 -57.03 2.31
N PRO A 25 -45.42 -56.15 2.84
CA PRO A 25 -45.09 -54.72 3.06
C PRO A 25 -45.56 -54.14 4.42
N VAL A 26 -44.82 -53.22 5.06
CA VAL A 26 -45.36 -52.34 6.12
C VAL A 26 -44.53 -51.06 6.21
N LEU A 27 -44.96 -49.92 5.63
CA LEU A 27 -44.57 -48.57 6.06
C LEU A 27 -45.31 -47.44 5.31
N ILE A 28 -46.66 -47.49 5.25
CA ILE A 28 -47.51 -46.40 4.72
C ILE A 28 -48.36 -45.73 5.84
N GLY A 29 -48.16 -46.10 7.10
CA GLY A 29 -49.04 -45.67 8.20
C GLY A 29 -48.68 -44.38 8.96
N LEU A 30 -47.59 -43.65 8.64
CA LEU A 30 -47.08 -42.60 9.54
C LEU A 30 -46.85 -41.21 8.91
N THR A 31 -47.17 -41.01 7.63
CA THR A 31 -47.03 -39.72 6.95
C THR A 31 -48.34 -38.91 6.82
N VAL A 32 -49.47 -39.44 7.29
CA VAL A 32 -50.80 -38.78 7.16
C VAL A 32 -51.20 -37.96 8.41
N LEU A 33 -50.44 -38.03 9.51
CA LEU A 33 -50.78 -37.33 10.76
C LEU A 33 -50.00 -36.03 11.03
N LEU A 34 -48.99 -35.69 10.22
CA LEU A 34 -48.26 -34.40 10.30
C LEU A 34 -48.77 -33.36 9.29
N SER A 35 -49.56 -33.77 8.30
CA SER A 35 -50.25 -32.90 7.35
C SER A 35 -51.59 -32.36 7.88
N ALA A 36 -52.06 -32.82 9.05
CA ALA A 36 -53.31 -32.39 9.67
C ALA A 36 -53.16 -31.32 10.78
N ILE A 37 -51.93 -30.83 11.06
CA ILE A 37 -51.68 -29.74 12.02
C ILE A 37 -51.18 -28.44 11.33
N VAL A 38 -50.91 -28.48 10.02
CA VAL A 38 -50.59 -27.27 9.22
C VAL A 38 -51.83 -26.69 8.50
N GLY A 39 -52.92 -27.46 8.42
CA GLY A 39 -54.21 -26.98 7.92
C GLY A 39 -55.13 -26.58 9.07
N LEU A 40 -54.92 -25.41 9.67
CA LEU A 40 -55.89 -24.59 10.44
C LEU A 40 -55.18 -23.39 11.10
N ALA A 41 -54.38 -22.63 10.33
CA ALA A 41 -54.22 -21.21 10.64
C ALA A 41 -55.26 -20.49 9.78
N GLN A 42 -56.43 -20.21 10.36
CA GLN A 42 -57.34 -19.24 9.77
C GLN A 42 -56.55 -17.93 9.62
N ASP A 43 -56.40 -17.42 8.40
CA ASP A 43 -55.98 -16.04 8.16
C ASP A 43 -56.96 -15.14 8.94
N GLN A 44 -56.53 -14.65 10.10
CA GLN A 44 -57.23 -13.55 10.73
C GLN A 44 -57.21 -12.41 9.70
N PRO A 45 -58.37 -11.80 9.40
CA PRO A 45 -58.40 -10.67 8.48
C PRO A 45 -57.40 -9.62 8.98
N LEU A 46 -56.45 -9.24 8.12
CA LEU A 46 -55.43 -8.26 8.46
C LEU A 46 -56.11 -7.01 8.99
N LYS A 47 -55.65 -6.54 10.15
CA LYS A 47 -56.19 -5.35 10.80
C LYS A 47 -56.16 -4.17 9.83
N GLU A 48 -57.31 -3.52 9.64
CA GLU A 48 -57.38 -2.26 8.91
C GLU A 48 -56.60 -1.17 9.67
N LEU A 49 -55.68 -0.51 8.97
CA LEU A 49 -54.87 0.58 9.51
C LEU A 49 -55.52 1.92 9.16
N ARG A 50 -55.69 2.77 10.17
CA ARG A 50 -56.48 4.01 10.06
C ARG A 50 -55.68 5.27 10.30
N THR A 51 -54.40 5.12 10.64
CA THR A 51 -53.48 6.24 10.86
C THR A 51 -52.16 6.02 10.12
N ALA A 52 -51.55 7.10 9.67
CA ALA A 52 -50.25 7.08 9.01
C ALA A 52 -49.16 6.53 9.96
N GLU A 53 -49.22 6.87 11.25
CA GLU A 53 -48.28 6.39 12.26
C GLU A 53 -48.32 4.85 12.42
N GLU A 54 -49.51 4.24 12.38
CA GLU A 54 -49.63 2.78 12.42
C GLU A 54 -48.92 2.11 11.23
N ILE A 55 -49.01 2.71 10.04
CA ILE A 55 -48.36 2.21 8.81
C ILE A 55 -46.85 2.36 8.91
N ARG A 56 -46.36 3.51 9.39
CA ARG A 56 -44.92 3.80 9.53
C ARG A 56 -44.22 2.89 10.53
N ARG A 57 -44.93 2.37 11.53
CA ARG A 57 -44.38 1.44 12.53
C ARG A 57 -44.17 0.02 11.98
N LEU A 58 -44.69 -0.29 10.80
CA LEU A 58 -44.49 -1.60 10.18
C LEU A 58 -43.04 -1.77 9.73
N SER A 59 -42.50 -2.97 9.93
CA SER A 59 -41.29 -3.39 9.23
C SER A 59 -41.58 -3.55 7.73
N ALA A 60 -40.54 -3.55 6.89
CA ALA A 60 -40.70 -3.81 5.46
C ALA A 60 -41.41 -5.14 5.18
N GLU A 61 -41.10 -6.19 5.94
CA GLU A 61 -41.76 -7.50 5.81
C GLU A 61 -43.25 -7.44 6.18
N GLN A 62 -43.60 -6.70 7.23
CA GLN A 62 -45.00 -6.51 7.62
C GLN A 62 -45.76 -5.70 6.58
N ALA A 63 -45.21 -4.58 6.12
CA ALA A 63 -45.85 -3.71 5.13
C ALA A 63 -46.08 -4.44 3.78
N SER A 64 -45.22 -5.39 3.40
CA SER A 64 -45.40 -6.28 2.23
C SER A 64 -46.56 -7.26 2.35
N LYS A 65 -47.25 -7.34 3.49
CA LYS A 65 -48.47 -8.16 3.65
C LYS A 65 -49.73 -7.47 3.14
N HIS A 66 -49.64 -6.23 2.63
CA HIS A 66 -50.75 -5.49 2.05
C HIS A 66 -51.92 -5.31 3.03
N TYR A 67 -51.63 -4.78 4.23
CA TYR A 67 -52.67 -4.44 5.21
C TYR A 67 -53.67 -3.47 4.57
N PRO A 68 -54.99 -3.66 4.75
CA PRO A 68 -55.98 -2.71 4.26
C PRO A 68 -55.81 -1.38 4.99
N VAL A 69 -55.88 -0.29 4.23
CA VAL A 69 -55.65 1.08 4.68
C VAL A 69 -56.86 1.93 4.38
N HIS A 70 -57.32 2.69 5.39
CA HIS A 70 -58.33 3.74 5.24
C HIS A 70 -57.84 4.98 5.98
N LEU A 71 -57.23 5.92 5.25
CA LEU A 71 -56.69 7.16 5.80
C LEU A 71 -57.55 8.36 5.46
N LYS A 72 -57.58 9.31 6.38
CA LYS A 72 -58.10 10.66 6.15
C LYS A 72 -57.02 11.67 6.52
N GLY A 73 -56.58 12.46 5.56
CA GLY A 73 -55.51 13.43 5.79
C GLY A 73 -55.44 14.53 4.74
N VAL A 74 -54.59 15.51 5.02
CA VAL A 74 -54.37 16.66 4.15
C VAL A 74 -53.24 16.32 3.19
N VAL A 75 -53.44 16.55 1.90
CA VAL A 75 -52.37 16.48 0.90
C VAL A 75 -51.37 17.60 1.22
N THR A 76 -50.15 17.23 1.59
CA THR A 76 -49.11 18.20 1.98
C THR A 76 -48.30 18.65 0.77
N VAL A 77 -47.89 17.72 -0.08
CA VAL A 77 -47.22 17.98 -1.37
C VAL A 77 -47.76 17.00 -2.40
N TYR A 78 -48.09 17.52 -3.59
CA TYR A 78 -48.44 16.69 -4.74
C TYR A 78 -47.81 17.25 -6.00
N ASP A 79 -46.73 16.60 -6.42
CA ASP A 79 -45.99 16.89 -7.64
C ASP A 79 -45.61 15.57 -8.32
N PRO A 80 -46.30 15.20 -9.41
CA PRO A 80 -46.00 14.01 -10.20
C PRO A 80 -44.58 14.03 -10.80
N SER A 81 -44.06 15.20 -11.16
CA SER A 81 -42.77 15.33 -11.85
C SER A 81 -41.57 15.00 -10.96
N LEU A 82 -41.65 15.37 -9.68
CA LEU A 82 -40.67 15.04 -8.66
C LEU A 82 -41.01 13.77 -7.86
N PHE A 83 -42.00 12.99 -8.33
CA PHE A 83 -42.54 11.82 -7.63
C PHE A 83 -42.85 12.11 -6.16
N SER A 84 -43.33 13.32 -5.86
CA SER A 84 -43.54 13.81 -4.50
C SER A 84 -45.02 13.83 -4.19
N ARG A 85 -45.53 12.78 -3.55
CA ARG A 85 -46.96 12.57 -3.28
C ARG A 85 -47.14 12.21 -1.81
N PHE A 86 -47.46 13.21 -1.01
CA PHE A 86 -47.47 13.10 0.44
C PHE A 86 -48.81 13.56 1.02
N LEU A 87 -49.26 12.82 2.02
CA LEU A 87 -50.45 13.08 2.80
C LEU A 87 -50.09 13.03 4.28
N GLN A 88 -50.67 13.89 5.09
CA GLN A 88 -50.48 13.88 6.53
C GLN A 88 -51.82 13.92 7.26
N ASP A 89 -52.03 12.96 8.16
CA ASP A 89 -53.13 12.97 9.09
C ASP A 89 -52.71 13.63 10.42
N GLU A 90 -53.54 13.52 11.46
CA GLU A 90 -53.24 14.09 12.78
C GLU A 90 -52.04 13.41 13.49
N THR A 91 -51.59 12.26 12.99
CA THR A 91 -50.55 11.43 13.62
C THR A 91 -49.20 11.52 12.90
N ALA A 92 -49.16 11.40 11.57
CA ALA A 92 -47.93 11.42 10.79
C ALA A 92 -48.17 11.68 9.30
N GLY A 93 -47.10 12.05 8.60
CA GLY A 93 -47.05 12.09 7.14
C GLY A 93 -46.66 10.74 6.50
N ILE A 94 -47.24 10.45 5.34
CA ILE A 94 -47.04 9.21 4.58
C ILE A 94 -46.94 9.48 3.08
N TYR A 95 -46.07 8.74 2.40
CA TYR A 95 -46.00 8.72 0.94
C TYR A 95 -47.03 7.76 0.35
N PHE A 96 -47.64 8.14 -0.78
CA PHE A 96 -48.56 7.27 -1.52
C PHE A 96 -48.24 7.20 -3.01
N LEU A 97 -48.50 6.04 -3.63
CA LEU A 97 -48.33 5.86 -5.07
C LEU A 97 -49.41 6.58 -5.87
N GLU A 98 -49.13 6.85 -7.14
CA GLU A 98 -50.11 7.44 -8.04
C GLU A 98 -51.27 6.48 -8.31
N LEU A 99 -52.50 7.00 -8.26
CA LEU A 99 -53.70 6.29 -8.69
C LEU A 99 -54.02 6.68 -10.14
N SER A 100 -53.82 5.77 -11.08
CA SER A 100 -54.20 5.96 -12.48
C SER A 100 -55.68 6.31 -12.62
N GLY A 101 -56.00 7.46 -13.22
CA GLY A 101 -57.37 7.95 -13.37
C GLY A 101 -58.00 8.51 -12.08
N GLY A 102 -57.20 8.74 -11.03
CA GLY A 102 -57.64 9.40 -9.81
C GLY A 102 -57.98 10.89 -9.99
N PRO A 103 -58.60 11.52 -8.97
CA PRO A 103 -58.90 12.96 -9.02
C PRO A 103 -57.60 13.79 -9.03
N PRO A 104 -57.60 14.99 -9.63
CA PRO A 104 -56.47 15.91 -9.53
C PRO A 104 -56.29 16.35 -8.07
N LEU A 105 -55.08 16.18 -7.55
CA LEU A 105 -54.75 16.54 -6.18
C LEU A 105 -53.92 17.83 -6.11
N SER A 106 -54.09 18.58 -5.04
CA SER A 106 -53.30 19.77 -4.76
C SER A 106 -53.06 19.94 -3.25
N PRO A 107 -51.96 20.57 -2.83
CA PRO A 107 -51.71 20.86 -1.42
C PRO A 107 -52.88 21.56 -0.73
N GLY A 108 -53.19 21.16 0.51
CA GLY A 108 -54.30 21.71 1.30
C GLY A 108 -55.67 21.05 1.05
N GLN A 109 -55.77 20.10 0.11
CA GLN A 109 -56.98 19.29 -0.03
C GLN A 109 -57.07 18.24 1.09
N LEU A 110 -58.25 18.12 1.70
CA LEU A 110 -58.56 17.03 2.62
C LEU A 110 -59.08 15.86 1.81
N VAL A 111 -58.41 14.71 1.90
CA VAL A 111 -58.73 13.52 1.11
C VAL A 111 -58.90 12.31 2.00
N GLU A 112 -59.72 11.39 1.51
CA GLU A 112 -59.90 10.04 2.03
C GLU A 112 -59.26 9.06 1.05
N VAL A 113 -58.36 8.22 1.56
CA VAL A 113 -57.58 7.25 0.78
C VAL A 113 -57.89 5.85 1.29
N GLU A 114 -58.49 5.04 0.42
CA GLU A 114 -58.68 3.61 0.64
C GLU A 114 -57.67 2.85 -0.22
N GLY A 115 -56.95 1.90 0.37
CA GLY A 115 -55.86 1.20 -0.32
C GLY A 115 -55.25 0.09 0.52
N GLU A 116 -53.98 -0.18 0.27
CA GLU A 116 -53.20 -1.17 1.00
C GLU A 116 -51.77 -0.69 1.27
N THR A 117 -51.12 -1.28 2.28
CA THR A 117 -49.71 -0.99 2.54
C THR A 117 -48.78 -1.62 1.51
N SER A 118 -47.65 -0.98 1.25
CA SER A 118 -46.51 -1.59 0.58
C SER A 118 -45.23 -1.27 1.36
N ALA A 119 -44.22 -2.13 1.27
CA ALA A 119 -42.95 -1.89 1.93
C ALA A 119 -42.25 -0.61 1.48
N GLY A 120 -42.57 -0.10 0.29
CA GLY A 120 -41.85 1.02 -0.32
C GLY A 120 -40.37 0.75 -0.53
N GLU A 121 -39.66 1.76 -1.00
CA GLU A 121 -38.22 1.68 -1.27
C GLU A 121 -37.35 2.13 -0.07
N TYR A 122 -37.95 2.78 0.94
CA TYR A 122 -37.29 3.21 2.17
C TYR A 122 -38.15 2.95 3.40
N ALA A 123 -39.21 3.74 3.58
CA ALA A 123 -40.26 3.54 4.58
C ALA A 123 -41.51 2.87 3.96
N PRO A 124 -42.38 2.26 4.78
CA PRO A 124 -43.70 1.80 4.32
C PRO A 124 -44.50 2.92 3.64
N ILE A 125 -45.27 2.57 2.61
CA ILE A 125 -46.05 3.50 1.79
C ILE A 125 -47.48 3.00 1.60
N VAL A 126 -48.35 3.84 1.04
CA VAL A 126 -49.73 3.47 0.69
C VAL A 126 -49.87 3.31 -0.82
N VAL A 127 -50.47 2.19 -1.25
CA VAL A 127 -50.92 1.97 -2.63
C VAL A 127 -52.42 2.22 -2.68
N PRO A 128 -52.88 3.38 -3.19
CA PRO A 128 -54.29 3.70 -3.20
C PRO A 128 -55.06 2.82 -4.18
N ARG A 129 -56.26 2.40 -3.80
CA ARG A 129 -57.29 1.82 -4.69
C ARG A 129 -58.37 2.85 -5.02
N GLN A 130 -58.68 3.73 -4.07
CA GLN A 130 -59.60 4.83 -4.25
C GLN A 130 -59.12 6.06 -3.48
N ILE A 131 -59.23 7.24 -4.10
CA ILE A 131 -59.00 8.53 -3.46
C ILE A 131 -60.25 9.39 -3.66
N ARG A 132 -60.78 9.98 -2.58
CA ARG A 132 -61.89 10.93 -2.62
C ARG A 132 -61.46 12.26 -2.01
N VAL A 133 -61.64 13.35 -2.74
CA VAL A 133 -61.48 14.70 -2.20
C VAL A 133 -62.75 15.06 -1.43
N ILE A 134 -62.63 15.23 -0.12
CA ILE A 134 -63.76 15.45 0.80
C ILE A 134 -63.84 16.89 1.32
N GLY A 135 -62.86 17.74 0.99
CA GLY A 135 -62.87 19.17 1.30
C GLY A 135 -61.49 19.82 1.16
N THR A 136 -61.33 20.96 1.82
CA THR A 136 -60.04 21.66 1.99
C THR A 136 -59.75 21.83 3.47
N ALA A 137 -58.47 21.88 3.82
CA ALA A 137 -57.99 22.09 5.18
C ALA A 137 -56.69 22.90 5.13
N SER A 138 -56.34 23.56 6.24
CA SER A 138 -55.02 24.16 6.37
C SER A 138 -53.94 23.09 6.35
N LEU A 139 -52.76 23.42 5.81
CA LEU A 139 -51.59 22.54 5.93
C LEU A 139 -51.28 22.25 7.41
N PRO A 140 -50.72 21.07 7.72
CA PRO A 140 -50.31 20.73 9.08
C PRO A 140 -49.35 21.78 9.66
N VAL A 141 -49.32 21.90 11.00
CA VAL A 141 -48.32 22.73 11.67
C VAL A 141 -46.94 22.13 11.40
N ALA A 142 -46.07 22.90 10.76
CA ALA A 142 -44.72 22.46 10.43
C ALA A 142 -43.91 22.22 11.71
N LYS A 143 -43.31 21.02 11.82
CA LYS A 143 -42.50 20.64 12.97
C LYS A 143 -41.09 21.26 12.85
N PRO A 144 -40.62 22.09 13.81
CA PRO A 144 -39.27 22.61 13.78
C PRO A 144 -38.24 21.48 13.93
N VAL A 145 -37.26 21.43 13.03
CA VAL A 145 -36.26 20.35 13.00
C VAL A 145 -34.84 20.88 12.74
N THR A 146 -33.87 20.11 13.19
CA THR A 146 -32.45 20.28 12.85
C THR A 146 -32.08 19.41 11.65
N PHE A 147 -31.01 19.77 10.95
CA PHE A 147 -30.49 18.94 9.86
C PHE A 147 -30.11 17.51 10.33
N GLN A 148 -29.62 17.36 11.56
CA GLN A 148 -29.30 16.03 12.11
C GLN A 148 -30.55 15.15 12.28
N GLN A 149 -31.69 15.73 12.66
CA GLN A 149 -32.96 15.01 12.73
C GLN A 149 -33.43 14.59 11.33
N LEU A 150 -33.35 15.49 10.35
CA LEU A 150 -33.66 15.16 8.95
C LEU A 150 -32.75 14.02 8.45
N ALA A 151 -31.43 14.17 8.61
CA ALA A 151 -30.42 13.21 8.18
C ALA A 151 -30.47 11.85 8.92
N SER A 152 -31.23 11.74 10.01
CA SER A 152 -31.49 10.46 10.67
C SER A 152 -32.54 9.60 9.92
N GLY A 153 -33.33 10.23 9.03
CA GLY A 153 -34.44 9.59 8.32
C GLY A 153 -35.75 9.51 9.11
N GLN A 154 -35.77 9.86 10.40
CA GLN A 154 -36.98 9.80 11.24
C GLN A 154 -38.11 10.72 10.74
N GLU A 155 -37.73 11.86 10.15
CA GLU A 155 -38.66 12.88 9.68
C GLU A 155 -39.15 12.64 8.24
N ASP A 156 -38.86 11.48 7.63
CA ASP A 156 -39.34 11.16 6.29
C ASP A 156 -40.86 11.33 6.18
N SER A 157 -41.31 11.95 5.09
CA SER A 157 -42.70 12.26 4.78
C SER A 157 -43.39 13.26 5.72
N GLN A 158 -42.70 13.78 6.74
CA GLN A 158 -43.28 14.73 7.69
C GLN A 158 -43.23 16.16 7.16
N PHE A 159 -44.25 16.96 7.47
CA PHE A 159 -44.26 18.40 7.26
C PHE A 159 -43.42 19.10 8.33
N VAL A 160 -42.28 19.67 7.91
CA VAL A 160 -41.22 20.18 8.77
C VAL A 160 -40.91 21.64 8.47
N GLU A 161 -40.26 22.30 9.43
CA GLU A 161 -39.73 23.65 9.32
C GLU A 161 -38.23 23.66 9.65
N ILE A 162 -37.44 24.29 8.77
CA ILE A 162 -36.00 24.44 8.98
C ILE A 162 -35.53 25.83 8.52
N HIS A 163 -34.56 26.37 9.26
CA HIS A 163 -33.94 27.66 8.96
C HIS A 163 -32.54 27.45 8.37
N GLY A 164 -32.16 28.32 7.44
CA GLY A 164 -30.83 28.30 6.86
C GLY A 164 -30.51 29.55 6.05
N ILE A 165 -29.25 29.67 5.66
CA ILE A 165 -28.77 30.74 4.78
C ILE A 165 -28.67 30.16 3.36
N VAL A 166 -29.29 30.83 2.39
CA VAL A 166 -29.26 30.38 1.00
C VAL A 166 -27.84 30.48 0.44
N ARG A 167 -27.35 29.36 -0.09
CA ARG A 167 -26.01 29.22 -0.68
C ARG A 167 -26.06 29.30 -2.20
N THR A 168 -27.01 28.58 -2.79
CA THR A 168 -27.24 28.53 -4.22
C THR A 168 -28.75 28.45 -4.48
N ALA A 169 -29.17 28.99 -5.62
CA ALA A 169 -30.55 28.89 -6.08
C ALA A 169 -30.54 28.77 -7.60
N VAL A 170 -31.12 27.70 -8.13
CA VAL A 170 -31.10 27.37 -9.55
C VAL A 170 -32.47 26.90 -10.03
N THR A 171 -32.83 27.22 -11.26
CA THR A 171 -33.99 26.62 -11.94
C THR A 171 -33.54 25.33 -12.60
N ILE A 172 -34.16 24.20 -12.23
CA ILE A 172 -33.82 22.89 -12.81
C ILE A 172 -34.50 22.69 -14.16
N ASP A 173 -35.72 23.20 -14.30
CA ASP A 173 -36.50 23.08 -15.53
C ASP A 173 -37.35 24.34 -15.73
N GLU A 174 -37.08 25.06 -16.81
CA GLU A 174 -37.78 26.29 -17.17
C GLU A 174 -39.25 26.04 -17.54
N GLN A 175 -39.59 24.84 -18.03
CA GLN A 175 -40.96 24.50 -18.42
C GLN A 175 -41.83 24.16 -17.21
N SER A 176 -41.30 23.40 -16.25
CA SER A 176 -42.02 23.04 -15.03
C SER A 176 -41.89 24.07 -13.90
N LYS A 177 -41.05 25.09 -14.08
CA LYS A 177 -40.76 26.16 -13.11
C LYS A 177 -40.35 25.64 -11.73
N HIS A 178 -39.63 24.53 -11.69
CA HIS A 178 -39.06 24.00 -10.46
C HIS A 178 -37.73 24.68 -10.17
N GLN A 179 -37.65 25.29 -8.99
CA GLN A 179 -36.44 25.86 -8.45
C GLN A 179 -35.93 25.00 -7.29
N VAL A 180 -34.61 24.90 -7.20
CA VAL A 180 -33.93 24.26 -6.08
C VAL A 180 -33.02 25.28 -5.42
N ILE A 181 -33.19 25.39 -4.11
CA ILE A 181 -32.45 26.29 -3.24
C ILE A 181 -31.65 25.42 -2.28
N GLU A 182 -30.34 25.58 -2.28
CA GLU A 182 -29.49 24.97 -1.27
C GLU A 182 -29.37 25.93 -0.08
N ILE A 183 -29.71 25.45 1.11
CA ILE A 183 -29.57 26.21 2.37
C ILE A 183 -28.49 25.58 3.25
N ALA A 184 -27.61 26.42 3.79
CA ALA A 184 -26.71 26.04 4.86
C ALA A 184 -27.43 26.21 6.19
N THR A 185 -27.65 25.07 6.85
CA THR A 185 -28.12 24.97 8.23
C THR A 185 -26.87 24.82 9.10
N GLY A 186 -26.86 25.27 10.35
CA GLY A 186 -25.64 25.30 11.18
C GLY A 186 -24.88 23.96 11.31
N SER A 187 -25.48 22.83 10.95
CA SER A 187 -24.89 21.49 10.98
C SER A 187 -24.82 20.76 9.63
N GLY A 188 -25.20 21.39 8.51
CA GLY A 188 -25.14 20.79 7.18
C GLY A 188 -25.85 21.58 6.09
N ARG A 189 -25.71 21.16 4.83
CA ARG A 189 -26.41 21.75 3.69
C ARG A 189 -27.61 20.91 3.29
N LEU A 190 -28.72 21.55 2.93
CA LEU A 190 -29.99 20.92 2.58
C LEU A 190 -30.53 21.51 1.29
N MET A 191 -31.07 20.68 0.41
CA MET A 191 -31.81 21.14 -0.77
C MET A 191 -33.29 21.35 -0.44
N ALA A 192 -33.83 22.49 -0.85
CA ALA A 192 -35.24 22.82 -0.81
C ALA A 192 -35.78 22.98 -2.23
N ASN A 193 -36.76 22.15 -2.60
CA ASN A 193 -37.46 22.21 -3.87
C ASN A 193 -38.72 23.05 -3.73
N VAL A 194 -38.99 23.93 -4.68
CA VAL A 194 -40.19 24.76 -4.74
C VAL A 194 -40.59 24.99 -6.18
N GLN A 195 -41.87 25.24 -6.41
CA GLN A 195 -42.40 25.63 -7.71
C GLN A 195 -42.85 27.09 -7.70
N ASP A 196 -42.75 27.75 -8.86
CA ASP A 196 -43.31 29.10 -9.09
C ASP A 196 -42.74 30.19 -8.15
N LEU A 197 -41.47 30.08 -7.75
CA LEU A 197 -40.83 31.13 -6.98
C LEU A 197 -40.70 32.42 -7.83
N LYS A 198 -41.37 33.48 -7.39
CA LYS A 198 -41.50 34.75 -8.16
C LYS A 198 -40.30 35.69 -8.03
N LEU A 199 -39.39 35.42 -7.11
CA LEU A 199 -38.22 36.26 -6.85
C LEU A 199 -37.06 35.87 -7.77
N PRO A 200 -36.23 36.84 -8.21
CA PRO A 200 -34.99 36.52 -8.89
C PRO A 200 -34.11 35.64 -7.99
N LEU A 201 -33.69 34.47 -8.49
CA LEU A 201 -32.95 33.49 -7.69
C LEU A 201 -31.61 34.01 -7.16
N GLN A 202 -31.00 34.95 -7.88
CA GLN A 202 -29.74 35.58 -7.47
C GLN A 202 -29.91 36.41 -6.18
N ASP A 203 -31.08 37.04 -6.00
CA ASP A 203 -31.38 37.90 -4.84
C ASP A 203 -31.66 37.07 -3.58
N LEU A 204 -31.87 35.76 -3.72
CA LEU A 204 -32.05 34.86 -2.59
C LEU A 204 -30.73 34.48 -1.94
N VAL A 205 -29.64 34.42 -2.71
CA VAL A 205 -28.33 33.98 -2.20
C VAL A 205 -27.84 34.92 -1.10
N ASP A 206 -27.43 34.37 0.04
CA ASP A 206 -27.09 35.09 1.30
C ASP A 206 -28.29 35.56 2.15
N SER A 207 -29.53 35.33 1.71
CA SER A 207 -30.72 35.54 2.54
C SER A 207 -30.83 34.47 3.64
N THR A 208 -31.29 34.85 4.82
CA THR A 208 -31.77 33.91 5.84
C THR A 208 -33.21 33.56 5.52
N VAL A 209 -33.48 32.27 5.33
CA VAL A 209 -34.81 31.77 4.98
C VAL A 209 -35.29 30.74 5.99
N ARG A 210 -36.60 30.73 6.18
CA ARG A 210 -37.35 29.68 6.86
C ARG A 210 -38.13 28.91 5.80
N VAL A 211 -37.84 27.61 5.69
CA VAL A 211 -38.43 26.71 4.72
C VAL A 211 -39.38 25.77 5.42
N ARG A 212 -40.64 25.75 4.98
CA ARG A 212 -41.66 24.79 5.40
C ARG A 212 -41.92 23.83 4.24
N GLY A 213 -42.00 22.55 4.53
CA GLY A 213 -42.24 21.56 3.48
C GLY A 213 -42.15 20.14 3.97
N VAL A 214 -42.33 19.19 3.06
CA VAL A 214 -42.22 17.78 3.38
C VAL A 214 -40.76 17.35 3.29
N CYS A 215 -40.26 16.70 4.34
CA CYS A 215 -38.96 16.04 4.29
C CYS A 215 -39.04 14.79 3.41
N VAL A 216 -38.16 14.72 2.41
CA VAL A 216 -38.06 13.60 1.47
C VAL A 216 -36.67 12.99 1.58
N THR A 217 -36.64 11.69 1.85
CA THR A 217 -35.40 10.91 1.89
C THR A 217 -35.05 10.36 0.51
N LEU A 218 -33.76 10.36 0.18
CA LEU A 218 -33.21 9.66 -0.97
C LEU A 218 -32.33 8.51 -0.49
N PHE A 219 -32.52 7.38 -1.13
CA PHE A 219 -31.99 6.10 -0.68
C PHE A 219 -31.47 5.28 -1.85
N ASN A 220 -30.49 4.41 -1.58
CA ASN A 220 -29.95 3.51 -2.59
C ASN A 220 -30.80 2.23 -2.71
N ARG A 221 -30.42 1.33 -3.64
CA ARG A 221 -31.12 0.04 -3.83
C ARG A 221 -31.09 -0.89 -2.61
N GLN A 222 -30.21 -0.63 -1.64
CA GLN A 222 -30.14 -1.33 -0.36
C GLN A 222 -31.03 -0.69 0.71
N ARG A 223 -31.90 0.27 0.34
CA ARG A 223 -32.77 1.04 1.24
C ARG A 223 -31.98 1.87 2.26
N GLN A 224 -30.74 2.23 1.94
CA GLN A 224 -29.89 3.05 2.81
C GLN A 224 -30.03 4.51 2.41
N LEU A 225 -30.32 5.37 3.40
CA LEU A 225 -30.36 6.81 3.26
C LEU A 225 -29.00 7.35 2.81
N PHE A 226 -28.97 8.13 1.73
CA PHE A 226 -27.75 8.83 1.29
C PHE A 226 -27.95 10.35 1.09
N HIS A 227 -29.20 10.84 1.03
CA HIS A 227 -29.49 12.27 0.96
C HIS A 227 -30.88 12.60 1.51
N VAL A 228 -31.10 13.86 1.88
CA VAL A 228 -32.40 14.38 2.32
C VAL A 228 -32.65 15.73 1.65
N ARG A 229 -33.92 16.00 1.32
CA ARG A 229 -34.36 17.29 0.79
C ARG A 229 -35.70 17.68 1.40
N VAL A 230 -36.07 18.95 1.29
CA VAL A 230 -37.40 19.44 1.66
C VAL A 230 -38.13 19.88 0.40
N VAL A 231 -39.39 19.48 0.25
CA VAL A 231 -40.24 19.94 -0.85
C VAL A 231 -41.29 20.89 -0.29
N ALA A 232 -41.19 22.16 -0.66
CA ALA A 232 -42.12 23.21 -0.29
C ALA A 232 -43.38 23.11 -1.17
N PRO A 233 -44.60 23.10 -0.58
CA PRO A 233 -45.84 23.04 -1.34
C PRO A 233 -46.08 24.25 -2.23
N SER A 234 -45.59 25.42 -1.81
CA SER A 234 -45.76 26.69 -2.53
C SER A 234 -44.57 27.63 -2.29
N ALA A 235 -44.47 28.67 -3.12
CA ALA A 235 -43.49 29.74 -2.93
C ALA A 235 -43.64 30.48 -1.58
N GLU A 236 -44.84 30.51 -0.98
CA GLU A 236 -45.11 31.16 0.32
C GLU A 236 -44.55 30.35 1.51
N ASP A 237 -44.17 29.10 1.28
CA ASP A 237 -43.55 28.24 2.27
C ASP A 237 -42.03 28.46 2.38
N ILE A 238 -41.47 29.33 1.53
CA ILE A 238 -40.12 29.87 1.66
C ILE A 238 -40.22 31.32 2.11
N VAL A 239 -40.02 31.54 3.41
CA VAL A 239 -40.13 32.87 4.01
C VAL A 239 -38.72 33.45 4.19
N ILE A 240 -38.47 34.62 3.61
CA ILE A 240 -37.24 35.38 3.84
C ILE A 240 -37.36 36.09 5.19
N GLU A 241 -36.56 35.66 6.16
CA GLU A 241 -36.49 36.29 7.49
C GLU A 241 -35.55 37.49 7.49
N LYS A 242 -34.46 37.36 6.74
CA LYS A 242 -33.49 38.43 6.51
C LYS A 242 -33.07 38.42 5.04
N PRO A 243 -33.32 39.49 4.27
CA PRO A 243 -32.95 39.55 2.87
C PRO A 243 -31.43 39.62 2.68
N ALA A 244 -30.97 39.15 1.53
CA ALA A 244 -29.61 39.35 1.07
C ALA A 244 -29.31 40.84 0.83
N THR A 245 -28.01 41.16 0.77
CA THR A 245 -27.58 42.49 0.34
C THR A 245 -27.68 42.59 -1.19
N GLU A 246 -28.27 43.67 -1.72
CA GLU A 246 -28.50 43.85 -3.18
C GLU A 246 -27.21 43.70 -4.02
N ASP A 247 -26.10 44.30 -3.58
CA ASP A 247 -24.78 44.07 -4.16
C ASP A 247 -23.88 43.33 -3.16
N PRO A 248 -23.51 42.07 -3.40
CA PRO A 248 -22.57 41.31 -2.56
C PRO A 248 -21.20 41.97 -2.39
N PHE A 249 -20.83 42.92 -3.25
CA PHE A 249 -19.58 43.68 -3.18
C PHE A 249 -19.73 45.03 -2.48
N SER A 250 -20.94 45.45 -2.10
CA SER A 250 -21.17 46.65 -1.29
C SER A 250 -20.82 46.46 0.19
N LEU A 251 -20.69 45.21 0.63
CA LEU A 251 -20.23 44.86 1.98
C LEU A 251 -18.88 45.53 2.31
N PRO A 252 -18.63 45.92 3.57
CA PRO A 252 -17.32 46.43 3.98
C PRO A 252 -16.27 45.34 3.80
N ALA A 253 -15.11 45.71 3.24
CA ALA A 253 -14.01 44.78 3.07
C ALA A 253 -13.40 44.41 4.43
N GLN A 254 -13.22 43.11 4.66
CA GLN A 254 -12.52 42.54 5.79
C GLN A 254 -11.12 42.10 5.37
N THR A 255 -10.19 42.06 6.31
CA THR A 255 -8.85 41.51 6.12
C THR A 255 -8.89 39.99 6.22
N ILE A 256 -8.01 39.29 5.50
CA ILE A 256 -7.99 37.82 5.49
C ILE A 256 -7.70 37.28 6.90
N ASP A 257 -6.82 37.93 7.66
CA ASP A 257 -6.47 37.56 9.04
C ASP A 257 -7.66 37.60 10.01
N SER A 258 -8.69 38.39 9.73
CA SER A 258 -9.87 38.56 10.59
C SER A 258 -10.94 37.48 10.41
N LEU A 259 -10.83 36.65 9.36
CA LEU A 259 -11.84 35.64 9.04
C LEU A 259 -11.93 34.57 10.14
N LEU A 260 -13.16 34.27 10.57
CA LEU A 260 -13.45 33.32 11.66
C LEU A 260 -12.75 33.63 13.00
N GLN A 261 -12.24 34.84 13.19
CA GLN A 261 -11.88 35.32 14.52
C GLN A 261 -13.14 35.62 15.34
N PHE A 262 -13.01 35.58 16.66
CA PHE A 262 -14.11 35.94 17.55
C PHE A 262 -14.51 37.40 17.32
N ASN A 263 -15.72 37.60 16.79
CA ASN A 263 -16.33 38.91 16.63
C ASN A 263 -17.73 38.90 17.28
N PRO A 264 -17.92 39.58 18.42
CA PRO A 264 -19.20 39.59 19.13
C PRO A 264 -20.34 40.26 18.34
N GLN A 265 -20.03 41.04 17.31
CA GLN A 265 -21.00 41.68 16.42
C GLN A 265 -21.01 41.06 15.00
N GLY A 266 -20.33 39.94 14.80
CA GLY A 266 -20.22 39.28 13.50
C GLY A 266 -21.52 38.62 13.06
N THR A 267 -21.85 38.73 11.77
CA THR A 267 -22.92 37.95 11.15
C THR A 267 -22.41 36.55 10.82
N VAL A 268 -22.87 35.55 11.56
CA VAL A 268 -22.47 34.15 11.36
C VAL A 268 -23.07 33.60 10.07
N GLY A 269 -22.25 32.93 9.26
CA GLY A 269 -22.70 32.15 8.09
C GLY A 269 -23.09 32.96 6.85
N HIS A 270 -23.00 34.28 6.89
CA HIS A 270 -23.28 35.18 5.76
C HIS A 270 -22.03 35.49 4.94
N ARG A 271 -22.22 36.05 3.74
CA ARG A 271 -21.12 36.50 2.89
C ARG A 271 -20.28 37.56 3.58
N VAL A 272 -18.98 37.51 3.29
CA VAL A 272 -18.02 38.57 3.60
C VAL A 272 -17.32 38.99 2.33
N LYS A 273 -16.86 40.24 2.30
CA LYS A 273 -16.01 40.74 1.22
C LYS A 273 -14.56 40.79 1.68
N VAL A 274 -13.66 40.24 0.89
CA VAL A 274 -12.21 40.38 1.06
C VAL A 274 -11.60 40.92 -0.22
N ILE A 275 -10.44 41.58 -0.09
CA ILE A 275 -9.68 42.12 -1.23
C ILE A 275 -8.30 41.50 -1.19
N GLY A 276 -7.83 40.99 -2.33
CA GLY A 276 -6.50 40.42 -2.43
C GLY A 276 -6.02 40.29 -3.87
N THR A 277 -4.76 39.93 -4.01
CA THR A 277 -4.10 39.68 -5.29
C THR A 277 -4.07 38.18 -5.56
N VAL A 278 -4.48 37.77 -6.76
CA VAL A 278 -4.49 36.36 -7.16
C VAL A 278 -3.05 35.85 -7.26
N VAL A 279 -2.67 34.95 -6.36
CA VAL A 279 -1.33 34.33 -6.33
C VAL A 279 -1.29 32.97 -7.01
N TYR A 280 -2.40 32.23 -7.05
CA TYR A 280 -2.52 30.96 -7.78
C TYR A 280 -3.96 30.75 -8.25
N ARG A 281 -4.13 30.07 -9.39
CA ARG A 281 -5.44 29.72 -9.93
C ARG A 281 -5.49 28.25 -10.29
N GLN A 282 -6.50 27.56 -9.77
CA GLN A 282 -6.92 26.27 -10.27
C GLN A 282 -8.12 26.49 -11.21
N PRO A 283 -8.01 26.14 -12.51
CA PRO A 283 -9.07 26.39 -13.46
C PRO A 283 -10.42 25.87 -12.97
N ASP A 284 -11.41 26.77 -12.98
CA ASP A 284 -12.84 26.50 -12.83
C ASP A 284 -13.27 25.83 -11.50
N SER A 285 -12.39 25.85 -10.49
CA SER A 285 -12.70 25.30 -9.16
C SER A 285 -12.27 26.20 -7.99
N ALA A 286 -11.12 26.86 -8.09
CA ALA A 286 -10.58 27.63 -6.97
C ALA A 286 -9.50 28.63 -7.36
N LEU A 287 -9.29 29.62 -6.51
CA LEU A 287 -8.18 30.57 -6.59
C LEU A 287 -7.60 30.79 -5.19
N TYR A 288 -6.33 31.16 -5.16
CA TYR A 288 -5.65 31.61 -3.94
C TYR A 288 -5.38 33.08 -4.11
N ILE A 289 -5.87 33.88 -3.17
CA ILE A 289 -5.56 35.30 -3.09
C ILE A 289 -4.72 35.56 -1.87
N GLN A 290 -3.97 36.65 -1.91
CA GLN A 290 -3.18 37.10 -0.79
C GLN A 290 -3.39 38.60 -0.60
N ASP A 291 -3.58 39.02 0.64
CA ASP A 291 -3.49 40.42 1.03
C ASP A 291 -2.05 40.74 1.50
N ASP A 292 -1.85 41.86 2.19
CA ASP A 292 -0.53 42.27 2.67
C ASP A 292 0.04 41.34 3.76
N LYS A 293 -0.81 40.54 4.41
CA LYS A 293 -0.45 39.71 5.57
C LYS A 293 -0.67 38.21 5.33
N GLU A 294 -1.85 37.83 4.86
CA GLU A 294 -2.34 36.46 4.85
C GLU A 294 -2.80 35.99 3.46
N GLY A 295 -2.78 34.67 3.29
CA GLY A 295 -3.27 33.98 2.10
C GLY A 295 -4.62 33.33 2.36
N LEU A 296 -5.43 33.19 1.31
CA LEU A 296 -6.77 32.64 1.42
C LEU A 296 -7.11 31.73 0.24
N TYR A 297 -7.57 30.53 0.56
CA TYR A 297 -8.23 29.65 -0.40
C TYR A 297 -9.65 30.12 -0.67
N VAL A 298 -9.99 30.29 -1.94
CA VAL A 298 -11.29 30.74 -2.40
C VAL A 298 -11.84 29.69 -3.36
N GLN A 299 -12.86 28.96 -2.92
CA GLN A 299 -13.62 28.04 -3.75
C GLN A 299 -14.65 28.83 -4.56
N THR A 300 -14.65 28.64 -5.88
CA THR A 300 -15.54 29.35 -6.78
C THR A 300 -15.88 28.50 -8.00
N GLN A 301 -17.15 28.56 -8.42
CA GLN A 301 -17.63 27.97 -9.67
C GLN A 301 -17.78 29.03 -10.77
N GLN A 302 -17.48 30.30 -10.47
CA GLN A 302 -17.63 31.40 -11.40
C GLN A 302 -16.63 31.24 -12.56
N GLN A 303 -17.20 31.08 -13.76
CA GLN A 303 -16.47 31.03 -15.01
C GLN A 303 -15.89 32.41 -15.32
N GLY A 304 -14.59 32.48 -15.60
CA GLY A 304 -13.92 33.75 -15.82
C GLY A 304 -12.42 33.62 -16.01
N ARG A 305 -11.86 34.54 -16.78
CA ARG A 305 -10.41 34.61 -17.02
C ARG A 305 -9.76 35.61 -16.07
N LEU A 306 -9.42 35.14 -14.87
CA LEU A 306 -8.47 35.82 -13.99
C LEU A 306 -7.05 35.39 -14.30
N LEU A 307 -6.12 36.34 -14.23
CA LEU A 307 -4.69 36.09 -14.31
C LEU A 307 -4.05 36.18 -12.93
N VAL A 308 -2.95 35.45 -12.73
CA VAL A 308 -2.08 35.63 -11.56
C VAL A 308 -1.55 37.07 -11.57
N GLY A 309 -1.66 37.77 -10.44
CA GLY A 309 -1.36 39.21 -10.31
C GLY A 309 -2.58 40.13 -10.43
N ASP A 310 -3.75 39.61 -10.83
CA ASP A 310 -4.98 40.41 -10.82
C ASP A 310 -5.40 40.70 -9.37
N ARG A 311 -5.77 41.97 -9.11
CA ARG A 311 -6.37 42.37 -7.83
C ARG A 311 -7.87 42.20 -7.92
N VAL A 312 -8.45 41.51 -6.94
CA VAL A 312 -9.84 41.10 -6.96
C VAL A 312 -10.55 41.47 -5.65
N GLU A 313 -11.80 41.87 -5.78
CA GLU A 313 -12.78 41.76 -4.70
C GLU A 313 -13.40 40.37 -4.77
N VAL A 314 -13.44 39.68 -3.64
CA VAL A 314 -14.07 38.36 -3.50
C VAL A 314 -15.16 38.47 -2.45
N SER A 315 -16.37 38.08 -2.82
CA SER A 315 -17.51 37.96 -1.92
C SER A 315 -17.88 36.48 -1.81
N GLY A 316 -17.81 35.92 -0.60
CA GLY A 316 -18.03 34.50 -0.37
C GLY A 316 -18.34 34.21 1.09
N PHE A 317 -18.66 32.96 1.40
CA PHE A 317 -19.04 32.60 2.75
C PHE A 317 -17.86 32.01 3.51
N PRO A 318 -17.51 32.54 4.71
CA PRO A 318 -16.46 31.97 5.55
C PRO A 318 -16.75 30.54 5.95
N ALA A 319 -15.77 29.66 5.73
CA ALA A 319 -15.82 28.26 6.14
C ALA A 319 -14.47 27.82 6.73
N LYS A 320 -14.51 26.75 7.52
CA LYS A 320 -13.30 26.13 8.05
C LYS A 320 -12.54 25.46 6.90
N GLY A 321 -11.29 25.85 6.68
CA GLY A 321 -10.40 25.12 5.77
C GLY A 321 -9.64 23.98 6.43
N GLU A 322 -8.76 23.35 5.67
CA GLU A 322 -7.88 22.28 6.16
C GLU A 322 -7.04 22.78 7.35
N TYR A 323 -6.42 23.96 7.22
CA TYR A 323 -5.65 24.60 8.28
C TYR A 323 -6.07 26.06 8.50
N THR A 324 -5.95 26.94 7.50
CA THR A 324 -6.51 28.30 7.56
C THR A 324 -7.98 28.34 7.13
N PRO A 325 -8.74 29.39 7.50
CA PRO A 325 -10.08 29.64 6.95
C PRO A 325 -10.08 29.68 5.41
N MET A 326 -11.27 29.46 4.83
CA MET A 326 -11.50 29.60 3.39
C MET A 326 -12.79 30.35 3.09
N LEU A 327 -12.99 30.73 1.82
CA LEU A 327 -14.28 31.18 1.31
C LEU A 327 -14.89 30.15 0.38
N GLU A 328 -16.13 29.79 0.65
CA GLU A 328 -16.96 28.91 -0.17
C GLU A 328 -18.00 29.70 -0.97
N ASP A 329 -18.47 29.08 -2.07
CA ASP A 329 -19.48 29.63 -2.99
C ASP A 329 -19.20 31.09 -3.37
N ALA A 330 -17.90 31.39 -3.55
CA ALA A 330 -17.42 32.74 -3.72
C ALA A 330 -17.62 33.21 -5.15
N ILE A 331 -17.96 34.48 -5.28
CA ILE A 331 -17.94 35.24 -6.52
C ILE A 331 -16.85 36.30 -6.43
N TYR A 332 -16.34 36.70 -7.57
CA TYR A 332 -15.24 37.66 -7.65
C TYR A 332 -15.44 38.66 -8.78
N ARG A 333 -14.87 39.85 -8.59
CA ARG A 333 -14.69 40.83 -9.66
C ARG A 333 -13.28 41.40 -9.64
N LYS A 334 -12.71 41.57 -10.83
CA LYS A 334 -11.40 42.21 -10.99
C LYS A 334 -11.54 43.72 -10.78
N ILE A 335 -10.72 44.26 -9.90
CA ILE A 335 -10.67 45.71 -9.61
C ILE A 335 -9.39 46.37 -10.13
N GLY A 336 -8.38 45.56 -10.49
CA GLY A 336 -7.12 46.07 -11.02
C GLY A 336 -6.11 44.96 -11.26
N ALA A 337 -4.85 45.36 -11.44
CA ALA A 337 -3.71 44.46 -11.45
C ALA A 337 -2.63 45.08 -10.56
N ASP A 338 -2.18 44.32 -9.57
CA ASP A 338 -1.14 44.73 -8.65
C ASP A 338 0.14 43.93 -8.95
N PRO A 339 1.33 44.45 -8.58
CA PRO A 339 2.52 43.64 -8.51
C PRO A 339 2.24 42.41 -7.63
N LEU A 340 2.76 41.25 -8.04
CA LEU A 340 2.68 40.06 -7.21
C LEU A 340 3.29 40.33 -5.83
N PRO A 341 2.68 39.84 -4.74
CA PRO A 341 3.26 39.92 -3.41
C PRO A 341 4.69 39.38 -3.41
N VAL A 342 5.57 40.05 -2.68
CA VAL A 342 6.96 39.60 -2.55
C VAL A 342 6.97 38.27 -1.81
N ALA A 343 7.40 37.21 -2.49
CA ALA A 343 7.51 35.89 -1.88
C ALA A 343 8.72 35.84 -0.93
N PRO A 344 8.52 35.72 0.40
CA PRO A 344 9.62 35.63 1.35
C PRO A 344 10.40 34.33 1.12
N LEU A 345 11.73 34.40 1.26
CA LEU A 345 12.57 33.21 1.30
C LEU A 345 12.43 32.57 2.69
N ILE A 346 11.86 31.37 2.76
CA ILE A 346 11.60 30.65 4.00
C ILE A 346 12.30 29.29 4.04
N SER A 347 12.54 28.81 5.24
CA SER A 347 12.99 27.44 5.51
C SER A 347 11.83 26.45 5.59
N ALA A 348 12.12 25.17 5.37
CA ALA A 348 11.13 24.10 5.58
C ALA A 348 10.57 24.07 7.03
N ASN A 349 11.39 24.47 8.00
CA ASN A 349 10.98 24.54 9.41
C ASN A 349 9.96 25.67 9.66
N GLU A 350 10.10 26.81 8.98
CA GLU A 350 9.13 27.91 9.06
C GLU A 350 7.82 27.56 8.35
N ALA A 351 7.89 26.88 7.20
CA ALA A 351 6.70 26.37 6.54
C ALA A 351 5.91 25.43 7.48
N LEU A 352 6.58 24.50 8.15
CA LEU A 352 5.95 23.56 9.09
C LEU A 352 5.30 24.22 10.31
N LYS A 353 5.60 25.48 10.64
CA LYS A 353 4.89 26.21 11.71
C LYS A 353 3.48 26.67 11.30
N GLY A 354 3.14 26.56 10.01
CA GLY A 354 1.83 26.93 9.47
C GLY A 354 1.66 28.42 9.12
N THR A 355 2.62 29.28 9.48
CA THR A 355 2.53 30.75 9.30
C THR A 355 2.35 31.20 7.84
N TYR A 356 2.70 30.35 6.88
CA TYR A 356 2.70 30.67 5.46
C TYR A 356 1.63 29.93 4.65
N ASP A 357 0.66 29.29 5.30
CA ASP A 357 -0.41 28.58 4.58
C ASP A 357 -1.18 29.52 3.65
N CYS A 358 -1.53 29.02 2.47
CA CYS A 358 -2.15 29.77 1.37
C CYS A 358 -1.35 30.99 0.85
N ARG A 359 -0.12 31.23 1.31
CA ARG A 359 0.72 32.37 0.91
C ARG A 359 1.76 31.99 -0.13
N LEU A 360 2.12 32.96 -0.97
CA LEU A 360 3.22 32.82 -1.92
C LEU A 360 4.56 32.85 -1.17
N VAL A 361 5.36 31.81 -1.29
CA VAL A 361 6.66 31.67 -0.64
C VAL A 361 7.74 31.30 -1.63
N LYS A 362 8.99 31.55 -1.26
CA LYS A 362 10.19 31.12 -1.98
C LYS A 362 11.01 30.21 -1.08
N MET A 363 11.56 29.13 -1.61
CA MET A 363 12.35 28.19 -0.82
C MET A 363 13.47 27.56 -1.64
N GLU A 364 14.64 27.44 -1.03
CA GLU A 364 15.78 26.71 -1.58
C GLU A 364 15.73 25.24 -1.19
N ALA A 365 15.91 24.35 -2.17
CA ALA A 365 15.87 22.92 -1.95
C ALA A 365 16.75 22.17 -2.96
N THR A 366 17.09 20.93 -2.62
CA THR A 366 17.75 19.99 -3.54
C THR A 366 16.69 19.12 -4.21
N LEU A 367 16.71 19.06 -5.54
CA LEU A 367 15.83 18.19 -6.32
C LEU A 367 16.26 16.74 -6.18
N LEU A 368 15.44 15.90 -5.54
CA LEU A 368 15.71 14.47 -5.40
C LEU A 368 15.18 13.71 -6.60
N GLU A 369 13.89 13.89 -6.89
CA GLU A 369 13.18 13.12 -7.90
C GLU A 369 12.09 13.96 -8.59
N ARG A 370 11.72 13.54 -9.79
CA ARG A 370 10.57 14.05 -10.53
C ARG A 370 9.65 12.87 -10.81
N ALA A 371 8.41 12.99 -10.39
CA ALA A 371 7.42 11.96 -10.62
C ALA A 371 6.22 12.53 -11.38
N ARG A 372 5.47 11.63 -12.00
CA ARG A 372 4.30 11.95 -12.81
C ARG A 372 3.14 11.10 -12.34
N HIS A 373 2.00 11.73 -12.09
CA HIS A 373 0.77 11.03 -11.76
C HIS A 373 -0.37 11.62 -12.60
N SER A 374 -1.15 10.77 -13.28
CA SER A 374 -2.38 11.04 -14.08
C SER A 374 -2.63 12.47 -14.62
N ARG A 375 -2.83 13.49 -13.76
CA ARG A 375 -3.09 14.91 -14.13
C ARG A 375 -2.12 15.96 -13.58
N GLU A 376 -1.11 15.57 -12.78
CA GLU A 376 -0.16 16.49 -12.14
C GLU A 376 1.29 16.01 -12.31
N GLN A 377 2.21 16.98 -12.37
CA GLN A 377 3.64 16.68 -12.25
C GLN A 377 4.11 17.21 -10.90
N PHE A 378 4.91 16.41 -10.19
CA PHE A 378 5.48 16.86 -8.92
C PHE A 378 6.97 16.56 -8.83
N MET A 379 7.64 17.41 -8.07
CA MET A 379 9.04 17.26 -7.68
C MET A 379 9.13 16.89 -6.22
N VAL A 380 9.99 15.92 -5.92
CA VAL A 380 10.41 15.59 -4.56
C VAL A 380 11.64 16.43 -4.25
N LEU A 381 11.50 17.32 -3.28
CA LEU A 381 12.51 18.31 -2.92
C LEU A 381 12.95 18.11 -1.47
N GLN A 382 14.23 18.37 -1.19
CA GLN A 382 14.79 18.29 0.15
C GLN A 382 15.36 19.63 0.61
N ALA A 383 14.92 20.10 1.79
CA ALA A 383 15.41 21.32 2.43
C ALA A 383 15.53 21.14 3.95
N GLY A 384 16.68 21.45 4.54
CA GLY A 384 16.88 21.39 5.99
C GLY A 384 16.64 20.02 6.63
N GLY A 385 16.84 18.92 5.88
CA GLY A 385 16.56 17.55 6.33
C GLY A 385 15.13 17.07 6.09
N PHE A 386 14.22 17.95 5.66
CA PHE A 386 12.83 17.62 5.36
C PHE A 386 12.65 17.37 3.87
N ILE A 387 11.73 16.45 3.55
CA ILE A 387 11.29 16.18 2.18
C ILE A 387 9.89 16.76 2.03
N PHE A 388 9.65 17.48 0.94
CA PHE A 388 8.36 18.03 0.60
C PHE A 388 8.13 17.97 -0.91
N HIS A 389 6.90 18.17 -1.33
CA HIS A 389 6.51 18.11 -2.73
C HIS A 389 6.22 19.50 -3.29
N ALA A 390 6.66 19.75 -4.52
CA ALA A 390 6.23 20.88 -5.31
C ALA A 390 5.43 20.39 -6.53
N TYR A 391 4.18 20.85 -6.66
CA TYR A 391 3.23 20.45 -7.69
C TYR A 391 3.14 21.51 -8.77
N LEU A 392 3.11 21.09 -10.03
CA LEU A 392 2.83 21.95 -11.17
C LEU A 392 1.61 21.42 -11.93
N PRO A 393 0.57 22.25 -12.16
CA PRO A 393 -0.59 21.85 -12.95
C PRO A 393 -0.17 21.61 -14.40
N ARG A 394 -0.61 20.48 -14.95
CA ARG A 394 -0.24 20.06 -16.31
C ARG A 394 -0.98 20.88 -17.36
N LYS A 395 -0.24 21.43 -18.34
CA LYS A 395 -0.81 21.86 -19.63
C LYS A 395 -0.66 20.72 -20.65
N GLU A 396 -1.67 20.53 -21.52
CA GLU A 396 -1.59 19.53 -22.59
C GLU A 396 -0.33 19.77 -23.44
N GLY A 397 0.51 18.72 -23.60
CA GLY A 397 1.73 18.77 -24.39
C GLY A 397 3.03 19.27 -23.70
N GLY A 398 3.00 19.66 -22.42
CA GLY A 398 4.18 20.24 -21.73
C GLY A 398 5.30 19.25 -21.34
N THR A 399 6.56 19.61 -21.64
CA THR A 399 7.80 18.95 -21.16
C THR A 399 8.39 19.66 -19.93
N ASP A 400 7.52 20.20 -19.07
CA ASP A 400 7.80 21.28 -18.12
C ASP A 400 8.92 21.04 -17.09
N PHE A 401 9.28 19.78 -16.79
CA PHE A 401 10.42 19.45 -15.92
C PHE A 401 11.60 18.77 -16.62
N ALA A 402 11.59 18.62 -17.95
CA ALA A 402 12.59 17.84 -18.68
C ALA A 402 14.01 18.40 -18.53
N TYR A 403 14.16 19.72 -18.36
CA TYR A 403 15.46 20.40 -18.28
C TYR A 403 16.15 20.28 -16.91
N LEU A 404 15.42 19.91 -15.85
CA LEU A 404 15.97 19.79 -14.51
C LEU A 404 16.74 18.46 -14.35
N GLN A 405 17.82 18.45 -13.59
CA GLN A 405 18.57 17.23 -13.30
C GLN A 405 18.45 16.90 -11.81
N ASN A 406 18.23 15.62 -11.48
CA ASN A 406 18.23 15.18 -10.09
C ASN A 406 19.59 15.54 -9.45
N GLY A 407 19.57 16.00 -8.21
CA GLY A 407 20.71 16.59 -7.49
C GLY A 407 20.94 18.09 -7.74
N SER A 408 20.15 18.75 -8.60
CA SER A 408 20.23 20.21 -8.74
C SER A 408 19.78 20.91 -7.46
N LYS A 409 20.49 21.96 -7.05
CA LYS A 409 19.94 22.93 -6.09
C LYS A 409 19.06 23.91 -6.84
N VAL A 410 17.82 24.03 -6.39
CA VAL A 410 16.80 24.86 -7.00
C VAL A 410 16.22 25.80 -5.96
N THR A 411 15.73 26.94 -6.42
CA THR A 411 14.76 27.73 -5.70
C THR A 411 13.40 27.50 -6.32
N VAL A 412 12.39 27.23 -5.50
CA VAL A 412 11.00 27.10 -5.92
C VAL A 412 10.18 28.23 -5.33
N THR A 413 9.31 28.83 -6.14
CA THR A 413 8.38 29.88 -5.73
C THR A 413 6.95 29.39 -5.93
N GLY A 414 6.11 29.40 -4.91
CA GLY A 414 4.76 28.89 -5.05
C GLY A 414 3.92 29.09 -3.82
N VAL A 415 2.65 28.71 -3.90
CA VAL A 415 1.73 28.81 -2.75
C VAL A 415 2.00 27.66 -1.80
N CYS A 416 2.30 27.95 -0.54
CA CYS A 416 2.50 26.93 0.48
C CYS A 416 1.14 26.43 0.99
N LEU A 417 0.97 25.11 1.04
CA LEU A 417 -0.19 24.45 1.62
C LEU A 417 0.22 23.52 2.72
N ILE A 418 -0.42 23.66 3.87
CA ILE A 418 -0.18 22.89 5.08
C ILE A 418 -1.08 21.66 5.11
N GLU A 419 -0.50 20.53 5.49
CA GLU A 419 -1.22 19.31 5.84
C GLU A 419 -1.18 19.16 7.37
N PRO A 420 -2.27 19.47 8.09
CA PRO A 420 -2.28 19.40 9.54
C PRO A 420 -2.17 17.94 10.00
N GLY A 421 -1.48 17.72 11.13
CA GLY A 421 -1.49 16.43 11.83
C GLY A 421 -2.72 16.25 12.70
N THR A 422 -2.91 15.04 13.23
CA THR A 422 -3.95 14.74 14.23
C THR A 422 -3.61 15.24 15.64
N ASP A 423 -2.31 15.47 15.91
CA ASP A 423 -1.82 15.92 17.21
C ASP A 423 -1.93 17.44 17.34
N TRP A 424 -3.13 17.91 17.67
CA TRP A 424 -3.34 19.32 17.97
C TRP A 424 -2.74 19.69 19.32
N ARG A 425 -1.83 20.67 19.32
CA ARG A 425 -1.31 21.31 20.53
C ARG A 425 -1.54 22.81 20.38
N ALA A 426 -2.09 23.44 21.40
CA ALA A 426 -2.23 24.89 21.42
C ALA A 426 -0.85 25.54 21.65
N GLY A 427 -0.61 26.69 21.01
CA GLY A 427 0.58 27.51 21.23
C GLY A 427 1.67 27.38 20.16
N GLU A 428 2.81 28.02 20.42
CA GLU A 428 3.91 28.24 19.46
C GLU A 428 4.68 26.97 19.06
N ASP A 429 4.48 25.87 19.80
CA ASP A 429 5.17 24.59 19.55
C ASP A 429 4.47 23.70 18.51
N TRP A 430 3.31 24.13 17.99
CA TRP A 430 2.59 23.37 16.98
C TRP A 430 3.38 23.26 15.67
N ARG A 431 3.33 22.07 15.05
CA ARG A 431 3.91 21.81 13.73
C ARG A 431 2.97 20.97 12.87
N ALA A 432 2.91 21.32 11.59
CA ALA A 432 2.25 20.55 10.56
C ALA A 432 2.89 19.18 10.38
N LYS A 433 2.11 18.21 9.90
CA LYS A 433 2.60 16.88 9.53
C LYS A 433 3.50 16.95 8.29
N SER A 434 3.05 17.75 7.32
CA SER A 434 3.71 17.96 6.05
C SER A 434 3.25 19.28 5.45
N PHE A 435 3.93 19.71 4.39
CA PHE A 435 3.48 20.80 3.55
C PHE A 435 3.84 20.51 2.10
N ARG A 436 3.17 21.21 1.18
CA ARG A 436 3.43 21.16 -0.26
C ARG A 436 3.45 22.56 -0.85
N ILE A 437 4.10 22.71 -2.00
CA ILE A 437 4.20 23.97 -2.73
C ILE A 437 3.46 23.85 -4.05
N LEU A 438 2.50 24.73 -4.33
CA LEU A 438 1.83 24.82 -5.63
C LEU A 438 2.56 25.82 -6.53
N LEU A 439 3.17 25.32 -7.59
CA LEU A 439 3.87 26.11 -8.60
C LEU A 439 2.88 26.60 -9.66
N ARG A 440 3.00 27.86 -10.08
CA ARG A 440 2.08 28.50 -11.03
C ARG A 440 2.51 28.26 -12.47
N SER A 441 3.82 28.19 -12.68
CA SER A 441 4.43 27.93 -13.98
C SER A 441 5.83 27.32 -13.83
N PRO A 442 6.42 26.77 -14.91
CA PRO A 442 7.82 26.33 -14.89
C PRO A 442 8.83 27.43 -14.52
N GLY A 443 8.47 28.71 -14.73
CA GLY A 443 9.31 29.86 -14.39
C GLY A 443 9.44 30.11 -12.89
N ASP A 444 8.62 29.45 -12.07
CA ASP A 444 8.73 29.48 -10.61
C ASP A 444 9.89 28.64 -10.07
N ILE A 445 10.60 27.93 -10.95
CA ILE A 445 11.74 27.09 -10.61
C ILE A 445 13.00 27.74 -11.16
N PHE A 446 13.94 28.04 -10.28
CA PHE A 446 15.23 28.60 -10.64
C PHE A 446 16.35 27.64 -10.24
N VAL A 447 17.23 27.27 -11.17
CA VAL A 447 18.36 26.38 -10.87
C VAL A 447 19.53 27.22 -10.33
N LEU A 448 19.81 27.10 -9.04
CA LEU A 448 20.96 27.76 -8.40
C LEU A 448 22.27 27.04 -8.75
N GLN A 449 22.24 25.71 -8.73
CA GLN A 449 23.41 24.89 -8.98
C GLN A 449 23.00 23.60 -9.71
N ARG A 450 23.57 23.38 -10.90
CA ARG A 450 23.45 22.09 -11.60
C ARG A 450 24.27 21.03 -10.86
N PRO A 451 23.89 19.73 -10.92
CA PRO A 451 24.68 18.68 -10.29
C PRO A 451 26.09 18.69 -10.87
N SER A 452 27.07 18.39 -10.02
CA SER A 452 28.46 18.29 -10.44
C SER A 452 28.59 17.32 -11.61
N TRP A 453 29.32 17.72 -12.64
CA TRP A 453 29.64 16.82 -13.75
C TRP A 453 30.44 15.61 -13.24
N TRP A 454 31.15 15.75 -12.13
CA TRP A 454 31.85 14.67 -11.44
C TRP A 454 30.88 13.82 -10.63
N THR A 455 30.25 12.85 -11.29
CA THR A 455 29.53 11.78 -10.60
C THR A 455 30.49 10.63 -10.29
N LEU A 456 30.20 9.83 -9.25
CA LEU A 456 31.00 8.65 -8.91
C LEU A 456 31.18 7.74 -10.13
N GLY A 457 30.13 7.55 -10.93
CA GLY A 457 30.20 6.79 -12.18
C GLY A 457 31.15 7.39 -13.23
N LYS A 458 31.17 8.71 -13.41
CA LYS A 458 32.09 9.39 -14.35
C LYS A 458 33.53 9.43 -13.83
N MET A 459 33.73 9.57 -12.52
CA MET A 459 35.04 9.41 -11.90
C MET A 459 35.58 8.00 -12.14
N LEU A 460 34.76 6.97 -11.95
CA LEU A 460 35.13 5.58 -12.21
C LEU A 460 35.48 5.35 -13.70
N TRP A 461 34.72 5.93 -14.63
CA TRP A 461 35.04 5.90 -16.06
C TRP A 461 36.37 6.59 -16.38
N MET A 462 36.63 7.77 -15.80
CA MET A 462 37.88 8.51 -16.00
C MET A 462 39.09 7.74 -15.43
N VAL A 463 38.95 7.14 -14.26
CA VAL A 463 39.97 6.26 -13.66
C VAL A 463 40.21 5.03 -14.54
N GLY A 464 39.15 4.43 -15.10
CA GLY A 464 39.25 3.34 -16.05
C GLY A 464 39.97 3.74 -17.35
N LEU A 465 39.62 4.88 -17.93
CA LEU A 465 40.26 5.43 -19.13
C LEU A 465 41.74 5.74 -18.87
N LEU A 466 42.05 6.37 -17.73
CA LEU A 466 43.42 6.63 -17.30
C LEU A 466 44.19 5.31 -17.15
N GLY A 467 43.56 4.28 -16.56
CA GLY A 467 44.11 2.93 -16.49
C GLY A 467 44.44 2.35 -17.88
N ILE A 468 43.55 2.51 -18.86
CA ILE A 468 43.77 2.06 -20.24
C ILE A 468 44.91 2.85 -20.92
N ILE A 469 44.96 4.17 -20.75
CA ILE A 469 46.05 5.01 -21.30
C ILE A 469 47.38 4.61 -20.66
N VAL A 470 47.40 4.39 -19.34
CA VAL A 470 48.58 3.93 -18.62
C VAL A 470 49.02 2.56 -19.12
N LEU A 471 48.10 1.61 -19.32
CA LEU A 471 48.38 0.29 -19.89
C LEU A 471 48.91 0.39 -21.33
N GLY A 472 48.34 1.28 -22.16
CA GLY A 472 48.80 1.56 -23.51
C GLY A 472 50.20 2.18 -23.54
N ALA A 473 50.47 3.14 -22.64
CA ALA A 473 51.79 3.71 -22.45
C ALA A 473 52.80 2.67 -21.97
N PHE A 474 52.42 1.77 -21.05
CA PHE A 474 53.25 0.64 -20.64
C PHE A 474 53.53 -0.32 -21.79
N ALA A 475 52.56 -0.61 -22.65
CA ALA A 475 52.76 -1.44 -23.84
C ALA A 475 53.69 -0.74 -24.86
N TRP A 476 53.55 0.57 -25.05
CA TRP A 476 54.43 1.38 -25.90
C TRP A 476 55.86 1.44 -25.35
N VAL A 477 56.02 1.67 -24.03
CA VAL A 477 57.32 1.65 -23.34
C VAL A 477 57.95 0.26 -23.38
N ALA A 478 57.16 -0.82 -23.26
CA ALA A 478 57.65 -2.18 -23.42
C ALA A 478 58.13 -2.47 -24.85
N ASN A 479 57.42 -1.95 -25.86
CA ASN A 479 57.83 -2.06 -27.26
C ASN A 479 59.09 -1.24 -27.56
N LEU A 480 59.16 0.00 -27.06
CA LEU A 480 60.36 0.85 -27.15
C LEU A 480 61.55 0.23 -26.40
N ARG A 481 61.33 -0.35 -25.22
CA ARG A 481 62.33 -1.12 -24.48
C ARG A 481 62.78 -2.36 -25.23
N ARG A 482 61.91 -3.07 -25.95
CA ARG A 482 62.33 -4.20 -26.81
C ARG A 482 63.28 -3.75 -27.94
N ARG A 483 63.06 -2.55 -28.51
CA ARG A 483 63.96 -1.96 -29.50
C ARG A 483 65.29 -1.46 -28.89
N VAL A 484 65.27 -0.87 -27.70
CA VAL A 484 66.47 -0.35 -27.01
C VAL A 484 67.29 -1.47 -26.33
N ASN A 485 66.64 -2.52 -25.84
CA ASN A 485 67.27 -3.68 -25.21
C ASN A 485 68.01 -4.58 -26.19
N ALA A 486 67.80 -4.45 -27.50
CA ALA A 486 68.59 -5.16 -28.49
C ALA A 486 70.02 -4.59 -28.62
N GLN A 487 70.21 -3.28 -28.40
CA GLN A 487 71.52 -2.62 -28.53
C GLN A 487 72.26 -2.43 -27.20
N THR A 488 71.59 -2.50 -26.05
CA THR A 488 72.19 -2.13 -24.74
C THR A 488 72.43 -3.33 -23.80
N LYS A 489 72.39 -4.57 -24.33
CA LYS A 489 72.35 -5.82 -23.55
C LYS A 489 73.70 -6.38 -23.09
N ILE A 490 74.83 -5.81 -23.53
CA ILE A 490 76.12 -6.52 -23.38
C ILE A 490 76.91 -6.18 -22.09
N ILE A 491 76.69 -5.06 -21.39
CA ILE A 491 77.67 -4.65 -20.34
C ILE A 491 77.12 -4.36 -18.94
N ARG A 492 75.85 -3.96 -18.74
CA ARG A 492 75.38 -3.49 -17.40
C ARG A 492 74.65 -4.49 -16.50
N GLN A 493 74.38 -5.71 -16.96
CA GLN A 493 73.32 -6.54 -16.37
C GLN A 493 73.68 -7.44 -15.16
N LYS A 494 74.94 -7.54 -14.71
CA LYS A 494 75.29 -8.56 -13.70
C LYS A 494 75.33 -8.12 -12.23
N LEU A 495 75.33 -6.82 -11.89
CA LEU A 495 75.57 -6.40 -10.49
C LEU A 495 74.44 -5.60 -9.81
N GLN A 496 73.53 -4.95 -10.54
CA GLN A 496 72.45 -4.13 -9.94
C GLN A 496 71.12 -4.89 -9.74
N ALA A 497 70.98 -6.12 -10.25
CA ALA A 497 69.73 -6.87 -10.19
C ALA A 497 69.47 -7.53 -8.82
N GLU A 498 70.50 -7.92 -8.07
CA GLU A 498 70.33 -8.66 -6.81
C GLU A 498 69.93 -7.75 -5.63
N ALA A 499 70.49 -6.55 -5.52
CA ALA A 499 70.19 -5.62 -4.41
C ALA A 499 68.76 -5.03 -4.50
N THR A 500 68.35 -4.61 -5.70
CA THR A 500 67.03 -3.98 -5.93
C THR A 500 65.86 -4.98 -5.85
N LEU A 501 66.12 -6.28 -6.04
CA LEU A 501 65.10 -7.32 -5.92
C LEU A 501 64.80 -7.64 -4.45
N LYS A 502 65.82 -7.58 -3.58
CA LYS A 502 65.70 -7.88 -2.15
C LYS A 502 64.91 -6.80 -1.38
N GLU A 503 65.23 -5.52 -1.58
CA GLU A 503 64.47 -4.41 -0.97
C GLU A 503 63.00 -4.40 -1.42
N ARG A 504 62.74 -4.73 -2.70
CA ARG A 504 61.38 -4.76 -3.24
C ARG A 504 60.57 -5.96 -2.75
N TYR A 505 61.23 -7.07 -2.44
CA TYR A 505 60.59 -8.25 -1.85
C TYR A 505 60.22 -8.00 -0.37
N GLU A 506 61.12 -7.40 0.40
CA GLU A 506 60.89 -7.07 1.82
C GLU A 506 59.74 -6.04 1.98
N ASP A 507 59.68 -5.01 1.13
CA ASP A 507 58.59 -4.02 1.13
C ASP A 507 57.22 -4.64 0.77
N LEU A 508 57.18 -5.52 -0.24
CA LEU A 508 55.94 -6.21 -0.64
C LEU A 508 55.45 -7.20 0.43
N PHE A 509 56.36 -7.86 1.15
CA PHE A 509 56.01 -8.77 2.23
C PHE A 509 55.45 -8.03 3.45
N GLU A 510 56.11 -6.95 3.89
CA GLU A 510 55.70 -6.20 5.09
C GLU A 510 54.41 -5.39 4.89
N ASN A 511 54.16 -4.87 3.70
CA ASN A 511 53.00 -4.01 3.40
C ASN A 511 51.84 -4.77 2.73
N ALA A 512 51.86 -6.10 2.69
CA ALA A 512 50.72 -6.87 2.18
C ALA A 512 49.48 -6.67 3.07
N ASN A 513 48.31 -6.47 2.43
CA ASN A 513 47.03 -6.26 3.13
C ASN A 513 46.50 -7.50 3.86
N ASP A 514 47.04 -8.68 3.54
CA ASP A 514 46.71 -9.95 4.18
C ASP A 514 47.87 -10.40 5.07
N MET A 515 47.60 -11.19 6.10
CA MET A 515 48.65 -11.77 6.95
C MET A 515 49.41 -12.82 6.15
N VAL A 516 50.68 -12.55 5.85
CA VAL A 516 51.59 -13.50 5.20
C VAL A 516 52.50 -14.07 6.28
N TYR A 517 52.57 -15.39 6.35
CA TYR A 517 53.35 -16.10 7.35
C TYR A 517 53.93 -17.38 6.79
N THR A 518 55.00 -17.86 7.41
CA THR A 518 55.51 -19.21 7.16
C THR A 518 55.57 -19.97 8.47
N HIS A 519 55.51 -21.30 8.41
CA HIS A 519 55.67 -22.16 9.58
C HIS A 519 56.36 -23.48 9.27
N ASP A 520 57.01 -24.06 10.28
CA ASP A 520 57.66 -25.37 10.16
C ASP A 520 56.62 -26.51 10.02
N LEU A 521 57.08 -27.72 9.70
CA LEU A 521 56.21 -28.90 9.57
C LEU A 521 55.50 -29.32 10.87
N LYS A 522 55.82 -28.69 12.02
CA LYS A 522 55.14 -28.90 13.30
C LYS A 522 54.15 -27.77 13.61
N GLY A 523 53.91 -26.86 12.66
CA GLY A 523 52.94 -25.76 12.78
C GLY A 523 53.48 -24.50 13.46
N ARG A 524 54.79 -24.43 13.79
CA ARG A 524 55.36 -23.27 14.48
C ARG A 524 55.69 -22.15 13.52
N ILE A 525 55.12 -20.97 13.75
CA ILE A 525 55.28 -19.80 12.88
C ILE A 525 56.76 -19.35 12.88
N THR A 526 57.38 -19.33 11.70
CA THR A 526 58.79 -19.00 11.45
C THR A 526 58.96 -17.60 10.88
N SER A 527 57.96 -17.08 10.16
CA SER A 527 57.90 -15.68 9.75
C SER A 527 56.46 -15.15 9.77
N VAL A 528 56.28 -13.85 9.95
CA VAL A 528 54.99 -13.15 9.85
C VAL A 528 55.23 -11.69 9.49
N ASN A 529 54.39 -11.13 8.63
CA ASN A 529 54.44 -9.71 8.25
C ASN A 529 53.73 -8.79 9.26
N THR A 530 53.88 -7.48 9.08
CA THR A 530 53.25 -6.45 9.93
C THR A 530 51.72 -6.60 10.05
N THR A 531 51.03 -7.07 9.01
CA THR A 531 49.57 -7.30 9.05
C THR A 531 49.19 -8.43 10.01
N GLY A 532 49.98 -9.50 10.09
CA GLY A 532 49.78 -10.56 11.08
C GLY A 532 49.93 -10.09 12.53
N GLU A 533 50.87 -9.18 12.82
CA GLU A 533 51.03 -8.58 14.15
C GLU A 533 49.80 -7.76 14.57
N LYS A 534 49.23 -7.00 13.62
CA LYS A 534 48.03 -6.18 13.83
C LYS A 534 46.79 -7.03 14.05
N LEU A 535 46.56 -8.06 13.21
CA LEU A 535 45.39 -8.94 13.32
C LEU A 535 45.40 -9.76 14.61
N LEU A 536 46.55 -10.36 14.97
CA LEU A 536 46.66 -11.14 16.21
C LEU A 536 46.82 -10.26 17.46
N GLN A 537 47.08 -8.96 17.27
CA GLN A 537 47.37 -7.96 18.32
C GLN A 537 48.53 -8.39 19.22
N ARG A 538 49.55 -9.00 18.63
CA ARG A 538 50.74 -9.52 19.31
C ARG A 538 51.98 -9.09 18.54
N SER A 539 53.05 -8.77 19.26
CA SER A 539 54.34 -8.46 18.63
C SER A 539 54.91 -9.72 17.96
N ARG A 540 55.67 -9.53 16.87
CA ARG A 540 56.35 -10.59 16.10
C ARG A 540 57.09 -11.58 17.00
N SER A 541 57.84 -11.06 17.97
CA SER A 541 58.59 -11.85 18.96
C SER A 541 57.74 -12.79 19.81
N LYS A 542 56.45 -12.49 20.00
CA LYS A 542 55.49 -13.32 20.74
C LYS A 542 54.72 -14.29 19.83
N ILE A 543 54.70 -14.02 18.51
CA ILE A 543 54.03 -14.86 17.50
C ILE A 543 54.98 -15.96 17.01
N LEU A 544 56.25 -15.62 16.77
CA LEU A 544 57.27 -16.54 16.27
C LEU A 544 57.52 -17.70 17.25
N GLY A 545 57.66 -18.91 16.70
CA GLY A 545 57.90 -20.15 17.46
C GLY A 545 56.66 -20.75 18.13
N LYS A 546 55.53 -20.03 18.15
CA LYS A 546 54.23 -20.55 18.62
C LYS A 546 53.52 -21.31 17.52
N THR A 547 52.71 -22.30 17.89
CA THR A 547 51.93 -23.03 16.88
C THR A 547 50.77 -22.17 16.39
N LEU A 548 50.48 -22.22 15.08
CA LEU A 548 49.35 -21.50 14.49
C LEU A 548 48.01 -21.86 15.18
N LEU A 549 47.89 -23.10 15.66
CA LEU A 549 46.71 -23.62 16.35
C LEU A 549 46.42 -22.90 17.67
N GLU A 550 47.44 -22.34 18.36
CA GLU A 550 47.27 -21.58 19.62
C GLU A 550 46.41 -20.31 19.44
N TYR A 551 46.22 -19.86 18.20
CA TYR A 551 45.45 -18.67 17.88
C TYR A 551 44.05 -18.99 17.35
N ILE A 552 43.71 -20.26 17.13
CA ILE A 552 42.39 -20.69 16.65
C ILE A 552 41.46 -20.89 17.85
N ALA A 553 40.17 -20.59 17.69
CA ALA A 553 39.16 -20.85 18.70
C ALA A 553 39.16 -22.33 19.11
N GLU A 554 39.06 -22.60 20.41
CA GLU A 554 39.21 -23.94 21.02
C GLU A 554 38.32 -25.00 20.36
N GLU A 555 37.08 -24.65 20.02
CA GLU A 555 36.13 -25.55 19.36
C GLU A 555 36.49 -25.93 17.91
N GLN A 556 37.41 -25.20 17.27
CA GLN A 556 37.88 -25.42 15.90
C GLN A 556 39.29 -26.00 15.82
N GLU A 557 40.02 -26.06 16.94
CA GLU A 557 41.43 -26.48 16.99
C GLU A 557 41.64 -27.88 16.40
N GLY A 558 40.81 -28.85 16.79
CA GLY A 558 40.91 -30.23 16.29
C GLY A 558 40.65 -30.37 14.78
N ALA A 559 39.73 -29.56 14.23
CA ALA A 559 39.48 -29.54 12.79
C ALA A 559 40.62 -28.86 12.02
N ALA A 560 41.19 -27.80 12.59
CA ALA A 560 42.35 -27.10 12.04
C ALA A 560 43.61 -27.96 12.06
N ALA A 561 43.83 -28.75 13.10
CA ALA A 561 44.94 -29.70 13.20
C ALA A 561 44.88 -30.77 12.10
N ASN A 562 43.71 -31.35 11.88
CA ASN A 562 43.50 -32.34 10.81
C ASN A 562 43.70 -31.72 9.41
N TRP A 563 43.23 -30.49 9.21
CA TRP A 563 43.44 -29.76 7.95
C TRP A 563 44.94 -29.47 7.72
N MET A 564 45.65 -29.04 8.76
CA MET A 564 47.10 -28.81 8.71
C MET A 564 47.87 -30.10 8.35
N GLU A 565 47.48 -31.24 8.91
CA GLU A 565 48.08 -32.53 8.60
C GLU A 565 47.89 -32.92 7.12
N GLN A 566 46.72 -32.64 6.55
CA GLN A 566 46.45 -32.86 5.12
C GLN A 566 47.27 -31.93 4.23
N VAL A 567 47.49 -30.66 4.63
CA VAL A 567 48.37 -29.71 3.93
C VAL A 567 49.80 -30.24 3.90
N ILE A 568 50.30 -30.77 5.02
CA ILE A 568 51.64 -31.37 5.11
C ILE A 568 51.75 -32.65 4.29
N LYS A 569 50.68 -33.45 4.18
CA LYS A 569 50.61 -34.64 3.32
C LYS A 569 50.54 -34.30 1.83
N GLY A 570 50.12 -33.08 1.48
CA GLY A 570 49.95 -32.62 0.10
C GLY A 570 48.59 -32.96 -0.49
N GLU A 571 47.59 -33.22 0.37
CA GLU A 571 46.30 -33.81 0.00
C GLU A 571 45.11 -32.81 0.07
N ALA A 572 45.31 -31.55 0.51
CA ALA A 572 44.21 -30.63 0.87
C ALA A 572 43.88 -29.52 -0.16
N PRO A 573 42.62 -29.00 -0.19
CA PRO A 573 42.12 -27.96 -1.09
C PRO A 573 42.65 -26.54 -0.75
N PRO A 574 42.56 -25.55 -1.68
CA PRO A 574 43.39 -24.34 -1.66
C PRO A 574 43.12 -23.32 -0.55
N THR A 575 42.02 -23.42 0.20
CA THR A 575 41.61 -22.38 1.17
C THR A 575 40.69 -22.94 2.28
N ALA A 576 40.85 -22.49 3.53
CA ALA A 576 40.00 -22.83 4.69
C ALA A 576 39.63 -21.59 5.53
N GLU A 577 38.49 -21.60 6.21
CA GLU A 577 38.04 -20.49 7.08
C GLU A 577 38.18 -20.90 8.55
N TRP A 578 38.86 -20.10 9.37
CA TRP A 578 39.08 -20.36 10.80
C TRP A 578 38.78 -19.11 11.64
N ASP A 579 38.25 -19.32 12.84
CA ASP A 579 38.09 -18.27 13.84
C ASP A 579 39.37 -18.13 14.65
N PHE A 580 40.03 -16.98 14.54
CA PHE A 580 41.20 -16.62 15.32
C PHE A 580 40.81 -15.79 16.53
N ILE A 581 41.56 -15.92 17.62
CA ILE A 581 41.40 -15.15 18.85
C ILE A 581 42.61 -14.22 19.02
N SER A 582 42.36 -12.91 18.99
CA SER A 582 43.38 -11.89 19.22
C SER A 582 43.83 -11.87 20.69
N ALA A 583 44.92 -11.15 20.99
CA ALA A 583 45.37 -10.95 22.37
C ALA A 583 44.34 -10.24 23.27
N SER A 584 43.41 -9.46 22.71
CA SER A 584 42.32 -8.80 23.45
C SER A 584 41.09 -9.70 23.66
N GLY A 585 41.14 -10.96 23.21
CA GLY A 585 40.00 -11.87 23.20
C GLY A 585 39.01 -11.62 22.05
N GLN A 586 39.35 -10.76 21.09
CA GLN A 586 38.48 -10.52 19.93
C GLN A 586 38.53 -11.70 18.98
N ARG A 587 37.37 -12.17 18.53
CA ARG A 587 37.22 -13.23 17.53
C ARG A 587 37.25 -12.64 16.12
N ILE A 588 38.15 -13.12 15.28
CA ILE A 588 38.41 -12.63 13.92
C ILE A 588 38.29 -13.82 12.96
N LYS A 589 37.46 -13.71 11.93
CA LYS A 589 37.29 -14.79 10.95
C LYS A 589 38.30 -14.63 9.81
N LEU A 590 39.24 -15.57 9.71
CA LEU A 590 40.31 -15.56 8.71
C LEU A 590 40.08 -16.64 7.65
N GLU A 591 40.20 -16.24 6.38
CA GLU A 591 40.29 -17.14 5.22
C GLU A 591 41.78 -17.43 4.95
N ILE A 592 42.22 -18.66 5.18
CA ILE A 592 43.61 -19.10 5.08
C ILE A 592 43.83 -19.93 3.81
N SER A 593 44.78 -19.49 2.99
CA SER A 593 45.34 -20.27 1.88
C SER A 593 46.79 -20.64 2.18
N THR A 594 47.11 -21.94 2.10
CA THR A 594 48.46 -22.44 2.39
C THR A 594 49.05 -23.22 1.23
N ARG A 595 50.38 -23.16 1.10
CA ARG A 595 51.16 -23.95 0.15
C ARG A 595 52.36 -24.57 0.86
N LEU A 596 52.59 -25.86 0.61
CA LEU A 596 53.80 -26.56 1.04
C LEU A 596 54.99 -26.17 0.16
N ILE A 597 56.11 -25.82 0.80
CA ILE A 597 57.40 -25.54 0.16
C ILE A 597 58.30 -26.77 0.28
N GLU A 598 58.73 -27.28 -0.87
CA GLU A 598 59.70 -28.37 -0.99
C GLU A 598 61.02 -27.85 -1.54
N GLN A 599 62.13 -28.25 -0.93
CA GLN A 599 63.48 -27.92 -1.36
C GLN A 599 64.26 -29.22 -1.52
N GLU A 600 64.85 -29.44 -2.70
CA GLU A 600 65.60 -30.67 -3.05
C GLU A 600 64.83 -31.97 -2.77
N GLY A 601 63.51 -31.96 -2.99
CA GLY A 601 62.64 -33.12 -2.78
C GLY A 601 62.31 -33.43 -1.31
N LYS A 602 62.67 -32.55 -0.37
CA LYS A 602 62.28 -32.64 1.04
C LYS A 602 61.27 -31.55 1.37
N LYS A 603 60.22 -31.89 2.13
CA LYS A 603 59.26 -30.94 2.69
C LYS A 603 59.97 -30.10 3.74
N VAL A 604 59.98 -28.76 3.59
CA VAL A 604 60.76 -27.87 4.47
C VAL A 604 59.85 -26.97 5.31
N GLU A 605 58.90 -26.30 4.67
CA GLU A 605 58.11 -25.24 5.31
C GLU A 605 56.73 -25.14 4.65
N VAL A 606 55.77 -24.51 5.31
CA VAL A 606 54.47 -24.17 4.75
C VAL A 606 54.34 -22.65 4.74
N GLU A 607 54.02 -22.08 3.59
CA GLU A 607 53.69 -20.67 3.42
C GLU A 607 52.18 -20.50 3.46
N GLY A 608 51.71 -19.54 4.26
CA GLY A 608 50.30 -19.25 4.47
C GLY A 608 49.99 -17.77 4.26
N MET A 609 48.80 -17.52 3.71
CA MET A 609 48.21 -16.20 3.58
C MET A 609 46.82 -16.23 4.21
N ALA A 610 46.58 -15.35 5.18
CA ALA A 610 45.33 -15.26 5.92
C ALA A 610 44.67 -13.90 5.69
N ARG A 611 43.46 -13.91 5.15
CA ARG A 611 42.65 -12.72 4.86
C ARG A 611 41.54 -12.55 5.89
N ASP A 612 41.41 -11.35 6.45
CA ASP A 612 40.28 -11.02 7.32
C ASP A 612 38.99 -10.88 6.50
N ILE A 613 38.02 -11.74 6.80
CA ILE A 613 36.70 -11.76 6.16
C ILE A 613 35.58 -11.47 7.17
N THR A 614 35.90 -10.93 8.36
CA THR A 614 34.95 -10.68 9.46
C THR A 614 33.83 -9.74 9.02
N GLU A 615 34.17 -8.55 8.50
CA GLU A 615 33.18 -7.58 8.01
C GLU A 615 32.43 -8.10 6.78
N ARG A 616 33.11 -8.82 5.88
CA ARG A 616 32.46 -9.45 4.73
C ARG A 616 31.37 -10.44 5.18
N LYS A 617 31.66 -11.31 6.15
CA LYS A 617 30.68 -12.28 6.68
C LYS A 617 29.57 -11.59 7.48
N ARG A 618 29.86 -10.49 8.18
CA ARG A 618 28.86 -9.68 8.88
C ARG A 618 27.87 -9.04 7.89
N LEU A 619 28.38 -8.38 6.86
CA LEU A 619 27.55 -7.76 5.82
C LEU A 619 26.76 -8.80 5.03
N GLU A 620 27.35 -9.96 4.70
CA GLU A 620 26.61 -11.06 4.07
C GLU A 620 25.45 -11.55 4.94
N ARG A 621 25.61 -11.61 6.28
CA ARG A 621 24.53 -11.93 7.22
C ARG A 621 23.46 -10.83 7.26
N GLU A 622 23.87 -9.57 7.40
CA GLU A 622 22.98 -8.43 7.52
C GLU A 622 22.11 -8.23 6.27
N ILE A 623 22.70 -8.39 5.07
CA ILE A 623 21.95 -8.35 3.81
C ILE A 623 20.88 -9.43 3.76
N LEU A 624 21.18 -10.64 4.24
CA LEU A 624 20.20 -11.73 4.26
C LEU A 624 19.09 -11.52 5.28
N GLU A 625 19.40 -10.96 6.45
CA GLU A 625 18.40 -10.60 7.46
C GLU A 625 17.49 -9.47 6.96
N ILE A 626 18.06 -8.43 6.35
CA ILE A 626 17.31 -7.33 5.73
C ILE A 626 16.43 -7.87 4.60
N SER A 627 16.97 -8.71 3.72
CA SER A 627 16.23 -9.32 2.62
C SER A 627 15.06 -10.16 3.13
N ASN A 628 15.26 -10.96 4.19
CA ASN A 628 14.19 -11.77 4.77
C ASN A 628 13.11 -10.89 5.41
N ARG A 629 13.49 -9.84 6.16
CA ARG A 629 12.54 -8.89 6.77
C ARG A 629 11.72 -8.15 5.71
N GLU A 630 12.37 -7.73 4.63
CA GLU A 630 11.70 -7.01 3.55
C GLU A 630 10.73 -7.91 2.78
N GLN A 631 11.11 -9.17 2.50
CA GLN A 631 10.18 -10.14 1.91
C GLN A 631 8.96 -10.41 2.80
N ARG A 632 9.14 -10.49 4.12
CA ARG A 632 8.04 -10.61 5.10
C ARG A 632 7.12 -9.39 5.05
N ARG A 633 7.69 -8.19 5.07
CA ARG A 633 6.95 -6.92 5.02
C ARG A 633 6.11 -6.81 3.74
N ILE A 634 6.71 -7.08 2.57
CA ILE A 634 6.02 -7.03 1.29
C ILE A 634 4.90 -8.07 1.23
N GLY A 635 5.12 -9.29 1.71
CA GLY A 635 4.07 -10.31 1.78
C GLY A 635 2.86 -9.86 2.60
N HIS A 636 3.11 -9.24 3.75
CA HIS A 636 2.09 -8.67 4.62
C HIS A 636 1.35 -7.49 3.96
N ASP A 637 2.06 -6.52 3.41
CA ASP A 637 1.48 -5.34 2.74
C ASP A 637 0.60 -5.73 1.53
N LEU A 638 1.00 -6.77 0.78
CA LEU A 638 0.20 -7.30 -0.32
C LEU A 638 -1.08 -8.02 0.16
N HIS A 639 -0.99 -8.74 1.28
CA HIS A 639 -2.14 -9.44 1.86
C HIS A 639 -3.16 -8.47 2.46
N ASP A 640 -2.70 -7.49 3.24
CA ASP A 640 -3.59 -6.60 3.98
C ASP A 640 -4.02 -5.38 3.16
N GLY A 641 -3.18 -4.89 2.26
CA GLY A 641 -3.54 -3.79 1.37
C GLY A 641 -4.27 -4.29 0.13
N VAL A 642 -3.51 -4.91 -0.78
CA VAL A 642 -3.98 -5.17 -2.15
C VAL A 642 -5.04 -6.26 -2.19
N CYS A 643 -4.87 -7.37 -1.45
CA CYS A 643 -5.86 -8.45 -1.47
C CYS A 643 -7.19 -8.06 -0.82
N GLN A 644 -7.19 -7.25 0.25
CA GLN A 644 -8.43 -6.77 0.88
C GLN A 644 -9.18 -5.78 -0.03
N GLN A 645 -8.47 -4.83 -0.65
CA GLN A 645 -9.07 -3.88 -1.58
C GLN A 645 -9.67 -4.58 -2.80
N LEU A 646 -8.92 -5.50 -3.42
CA LEU A 646 -9.41 -6.27 -4.55
C LEU A 646 -10.61 -7.15 -4.17
N ALA A 647 -10.63 -7.74 -2.97
CA ALA A 647 -11.77 -8.52 -2.48
C ALA A 647 -13.03 -7.65 -2.30
N GLY A 648 -12.88 -6.43 -1.77
CA GLY A 648 -13.97 -5.47 -1.67
C GLY A 648 -14.53 -5.06 -3.04
N ILE A 649 -13.64 -4.78 -4.01
CA ILE A 649 -14.05 -4.45 -5.38
C ILE A 649 -14.75 -5.65 -6.04
N ALA A 650 -14.19 -6.85 -5.92
CA ALA A 650 -14.78 -8.07 -6.46
C ALA A 650 -16.20 -8.29 -5.94
N PHE A 651 -16.42 -8.10 -4.64
CA PHE A 651 -17.74 -8.18 -4.01
C PHE A 651 -18.72 -7.16 -4.61
N MET A 652 -18.33 -5.88 -4.69
CA MET A 652 -19.16 -4.83 -5.28
C MET A 652 -19.51 -5.11 -6.76
N THR A 653 -18.56 -5.63 -7.55
CA THR A 653 -18.81 -5.99 -8.95
C THR A 653 -19.70 -7.21 -9.11
N SER A 654 -19.57 -8.24 -8.26
CA SER A 654 -20.47 -9.39 -8.29
C SER A 654 -21.91 -8.98 -7.98
N THR A 655 -22.12 -8.13 -6.96
CA THR A 655 -23.44 -7.60 -6.63
C THR A 655 -24.01 -6.74 -7.77
N LEU A 656 -23.17 -6.00 -8.49
CA LEU A 656 -23.61 -5.23 -9.65
C LEU A 656 -23.99 -6.14 -10.83
N ALA A 657 -23.24 -7.22 -11.07
CA ALA A 657 -23.55 -8.20 -12.11
C ALA A 657 -24.91 -8.86 -11.85
N GLU A 658 -25.16 -9.36 -10.64
CA GLU A 658 -26.45 -9.96 -10.25
C GLU A 658 -27.63 -9.00 -10.49
N LYS A 659 -27.48 -7.73 -10.07
CA LYS A 659 -28.50 -6.69 -10.26
C LYS A 659 -28.76 -6.32 -11.72
N LEU A 660 -27.79 -6.47 -12.60
CA LEU A 660 -27.95 -6.23 -14.04
C LEU A 660 -28.57 -7.46 -14.73
N GLN A 661 -28.22 -8.66 -14.27
CA GLN A 661 -28.79 -9.92 -14.75
C GLN A 661 -30.28 -10.00 -14.45
N GLU A 662 -30.69 -9.65 -13.21
CA GLU A 662 -32.10 -9.58 -12.80
C GLU A 662 -32.92 -8.60 -13.65
N LYS A 663 -32.28 -7.57 -14.20
CA LYS A 663 -32.92 -6.56 -15.07
C LYS A 663 -32.89 -6.92 -16.56
N GLY A 664 -32.24 -8.03 -16.93
CA GLY A 664 -32.09 -8.44 -18.33
C GLY A 664 -31.16 -7.53 -19.15
N GLU A 665 -30.30 -6.75 -18.49
CA GLU A 665 -29.40 -5.81 -19.14
C GLU A 665 -28.20 -6.54 -19.77
N ALA A 666 -27.81 -6.15 -20.98
CA ALA A 666 -26.71 -6.77 -21.73
C ALA A 666 -25.34 -6.57 -21.05
N GLU A 667 -25.22 -5.49 -20.27
CA GLU A 667 -24.04 -5.09 -19.50
C GLU A 667 -23.72 -6.08 -18.37
N SER A 668 -24.68 -6.91 -17.94
CA SER A 668 -24.44 -7.95 -16.93
C SER A 668 -23.26 -8.85 -17.28
N ALA A 669 -23.17 -9.28 -18.56
CA ALA A 669 -22.08 -10.13 -19.02
C ALA A 669 -20.71 -9.43 -18.98
N GLN A 670 -20.68 -8.11 -19.14
CA GLN A 670 -19.44 -7.33 -19.04
C GLN A 670 -18.98 -7.19 -17.59
N VAL A 671 -19.92 -6.96 -16.66
CA VAL A 671 -19.61 -6.85 -15.22
C VAL A 671 -19.20 -8.20 -14.62
N GLU A 672 -19.83 -9.29 -15.05
CA GLU A 672 -19.45 -10.65 -14.66
C GLU A 672 -18.02 -10.99 -15.12
N ARG A 673 -17.65 -10.55 -16.34
CA ARG A 673 -16.27 -10.65 -16.84
C ARG A 673 -15.28 -9.85 -16.00
N ILE A 674 -15.64 -8.64 -15.55
CA ILE A 674 -14.82 -7.82 -14.65
C ILE A 674 -14.63 -8.51 -13.29
N SER A 675 -15.70 -9.07 -12.72
CA SER A 675 -15.62 -9.86 -11.48
C SER A 675 -14.71 -11.09 -11.65
N GLY A 676 -14.78 -11.78 -12.78
CA GLY A 676 -13.87 -12.88 -13.11
C GLY A 676 -12.39 -12.44 -13.19
N LEU A 677 -12.10 -11.28 -13.79
CA LEU A 677 -10.75 -10.72 -13.84
C LEU A 677 -10.24 -10.32 -12.45
N LEU A 678 -11.11 -9.73 -11.61
CA LEU A 678 -10.77 -9.36 -10.23
C LEU A 678 -10.47 -10.59 -9.37
N ASN A 679 -11.28 -11.64 -9.46
CA ASN A 679 -11.03 -12.90 -8.77
C ASN A 679 -9.70 -13.55 -9.21
N THR A 680 -9.38 -13.45 -10.51
CA THR A 680 -8.08 -13.90 -11.03
C THR A 680 -6.93 -13.06 -10.44
N ALA A 681 -7.08 -11.73 -10.40
CA ALA A 681 -6.08 -10.83 -9.83
C ALA A 681 -5.89 -11.04 -8.31
N ILE A 682 -6.96 -11.30 -7.56
CA ILE A 682 -6.90 -11.66 -6.13
C ILE A 682 -6.09 -12.95 -5.95
N ASN A 683 -6.39 -13.98 -6.74
CA ASN A 683 -5.69 -15.26 -6.64
C ASN A 683 -4.21 -15.15 -7.03
N GLN A 684 -3.89 -14.37 -8.06
CA GLN A 684 -2.51 -14.07 -8.45
C GLN A 684 -1.77 -13.29 -7.36
N THR A 685 -2.39 -12.26 -6.79
CA THR A 685 -1.79 -11.44 -5.74
C THR A 685 -1.56 -12.25 -4.45
N ARG A 686 -2.53 -13.09 -4.06
CA ARG A 686 -2.37 -14.03 -2.94
C ARG A 686 -1.26 -15.04 -3.18
N SER A 687 -1.14 -15.57 -4.40
CA SER A 687 -0.05 -16.50 -4.77
C SER A 687 1.32 -15.82 -4.65
N VAL A 688 1.45 -14.57 -5.10
CA VAL A 688 2.68 -13.77 -4.95
C VAL A 688 2.98 -13.47 -3.49
N ALA A 689 1.99 -13.05 -2.70
CA ALA A 689 2.15 -12.77 -1.28
C ALA A 689 2.61 -14.02 -0.49
N ARG A 690 2.02 -15.19 -0.77
CA ARG A 690 2.42 -16.48 -0.18
C ARG A 690 3.81 -16.95 -0.62
N GLY A 691 4.21 -16.64 -1.87
CA GLY A 691 5.56 -16.91 -2.36
C GLY A 691 6.63 -16.06 -1.68
N LEU A 692 6.31 -14.82 -1.27
CA LEU A 692 7.24 -13.94 -0.57
C LEU A 692 7.33 -14.22 0.94
N PHE A 693 6.23 -14.71 1.53
CA PHE A 693 6.19 -15.09 2.93
C PHE A 693 5.44 -16.42 3.12
N PRO A 694 6.14 -17.50 3.49
CA PRO A 694 5.49 -18.76 3.84
C PRO A 694 4.82 -18.66 5.23
N VAL A 695 3.62 -18.08 5.28
CA VAL A 695 2.80 -17.82 6.49
C VAL A 695 2.54 -19.11 7.33
N ARG A 696 2.67 -20.30 6.75
CA ARG A 696 2.24 -21.58 7.34
C ARG A 696 3.35 -22.46 7.95
N LEU A 697 4.60 -21.98 7.99
CA LEU A 697 5.69 -22.75 8.62
C LEU A 697 5.48 -22.97 10.13
N GLU A 698 4.67 -22.15 10.80
CA GLU A 698 4.41 -22.23 12.25
C GLU A 698 3.25 -23.18 12.65
N GLU A 699 2.31 -23.48 11.75
CA GLU A 699 1.12 -24.31 12.07
C GLU A 699 1.21 -25.76 11.53
N ASN A 700 1.78 -25.98 10.32
CA ASN A 700 1.71 -27.27 9.62
C ASN A 700 3.08 -27.88 9.20
N GLY A 701 4.20 -27.22 9.54
CA GLY A 701 5.56 -27.74 9.34
C GLY A 701 6.11 -27.71 7.90
N LEU A 702 7.38 -28.12 7.74
CA LEU A 702 8.15 -28.02 6.49
C LEU A 702 7.53 -28.76 5.29
N VAL A 703 6.94 -29.94 5.53
CA VAL A 703 6.36 -30.79 4.47
C VAL A 703 5.25 -30.05 3.74
N SER A 704 4.29 -29.50 4.48
CA SER A 704 3.16 -28.74 3.92
C SER A 704 3.65 -27.52 3.13
N ALA A 705 4.70 -26.84 3.61
CA ALA A 705 5.28 -25.70 2.90
C ALA A 705 5.92 -26.09 1.56
N LEU A 706 6.56 -27.26 1.46
CA LEU A 706 7.17 -27.76 0.22
C LEU A 706 6.13 -28.29 -0.78
N GLU A 707 5.05 -28.92 -0.30
CA GLU A 707 3.89 -29.29 -1.12
C GLU A 707 3.25 -28.05 -1.75
N GLU A 708 3.03 -27.01 -0.95
CA GLU A 708 2.47 -25.74 -1.42
C GLU A 708 3.41 -25.02 -2.38
N LEU A 709 4.73 -25.05 -2.13
CA LEU A 709 5.73 -24.52 -3.06
C LEU A 709 5.66 -25.21 -4.42
N ALA A 710 5.54 -26.55 -4.47
CA ALA A 710 5.43 -27.30 -5.71
C ALA A 710 4.16 -26.96 -6.49
N ALA A 711 3.00 -26.89 -5.81
CA ALA A 711 1.73 -26.51 -6.43
C ALA A 711 1.79 -25.09 -7.00
N ASN A 712 2.26 -24.13 -6.22
CA ASN A 712 2.36 -22.73 -6.64
C ASN A 712 3.33 -22.54 -7.82
N ALA A 713 4.46 -23.24 -7.82
CA ALA A 713 5.41 -23.18 -8.92
C ALA A 713 4.81 -23.73 -10.22
N GLY A 714 4.01 -24.81 -10.14
CA GLY A 714 3.30 -25.35 -11.30
C GLY A 714 2.30 -24.36 -11.90
N ASP A 715 1.52 -23.69 -11.05
CA ASP A 715 0.53 -22.71 -11.48
C ASP A 715 1.16 -21.44 -12.06
N LEU A 716 2.22 -20.93 -11.42
CA LEU A 716 2.86 -19.65 -11.78
C LEU A 716 3.75 -19.77 -13.01
N PHE A 717 4.57 -20.82 -13.09
CA PHE A 717 5.55 -20.98 -14.17
C PHE A 717 5.09 -21.93 -15.28
N LYS A 718 3.92 -22.56 -15.14
CA LYS A 718 3.36 -23.52 -16.11
C LYS A 718 4.30 -24.72 -16.36
N ILE A 719 4.89 -25.24 -15.29
CA ILE A 719 5.76 -26.43 -15.28
C ILE A 719 5.14 -27.57 -14.47
N SER A 720 5.55 -28.81 -14.71
CA SER A 720 5.17 -29.95 -13.88
C SER A 720 6.09 -30.00 -12.65
N CYS A 721 5.66 -29.44 -11.52
CA CYS A 721 6.41 -29.48 -10.26
C CYS A 721 5.72 -30.40 -9.26
N ARG A 722 6.45 -31.39 -8.71
CA ARG A 722 5.89 -32.38 -7.77
C ARG A 722 6.73 -32.50 -6.51
N PHE A 723 6.07 -32.60 -5.37
CA PHE A 723 6.68 -32.95 -4.09
C PHE A 723 6.44 -34.42 -3.76
N VAL A 724 7.47 -35.13 -3.28
CA VAL A 724 7.39 -36.52 -2.85
C VAL A 724 8.17 -36.71 -1.54
N SER A 725 7.53 -37.31 -0.54
CA SER A 725 8.18 -37.74 0.71
C SER A 725 7.50 -39.01 1.21
N GLU A 726 8.21 -40.13 1.21
CA GLU A 726 7.67 -41.42 1.68
C GLU A 726 7.77 -41.55 3.21
N GLU A 727 8.86 -41.01 3.79
CA GLU A 727 9.13 -41.03 5.24
C GLU A 727 9.52 -39.63 5.72
N PRO A 728 8.56 -38.71 5.95
CA PRO A 728 8.86 -37.35 6.39
C PRO A 728 9.39 -37.30 7.84
N PRO A 729 10.21 -36.29 8.20
CA PRO A 729 10.62 -36.06 9.58
C PRO A 729 9.42 -35.71 10.48
N VAL A 730 9.39 -36.26 11.70
CA VAL A 730 8.31 -36.03 12.68
C VAL A 730 8.16 -34.55 13.06
N SER A 731 9.26 -33.83 13.17
CA SER A 731 9.28 -32.38 13.34
C SER A 731 10.59 -31.81 12.81
N VAL A 732 10.57 -30.57 12.32
CA VAL A 732 11.76 -29.81 11.93
C VAL A 732 11.71 -28.49 12.65
N ASP A 733 12.82 -28.09 13.27
CA ASP A 733 12.94 -26.77 13.91
C ASP A 733 12.56 -25.64 12.94
N ASN A 734 11.78 -24.65 13.41
CA ASN A 734 11.25 -23.58 12.55
C ASN A 734 12.36 -22.74 11.88
N GLY A 735 13.49 -22.54 12.56
CA GLY A 735 14.65 -21.88 11.99
C GLY A 735 15.26 -22.69 10.84
N ILE A 736 15.38 -24.01 11.03
CA ILE A 736 15.87 -24.94 10.01
C ILE A 736 14.90 -25.00 8.81
N ALA A 737 13.61 -25.14 9.09
CA ALA A 737 12.55 -25.27 8.09
C ALA A 737 12.47 -24.04 7.17
N LEU A 738 12.61 -22.83 7.72
CA LEU A 738 12.62 -21.60 6.94
C LEU A 738 13.80 -21.54 5.96
N HIS A 739 15.00 -21.90 6.39
CA HIS A 739 16.18 -21.93 5.51
C HIS A 739 16.05 -22.99 4.41
N LEU A 740 15.53 -24.17 4.73
CA LEU A 740 15.28 -25.24 3.76
C LEU A 740 14.22 -24.83 2.72
N TYR A 741 13.14 -24.17 3.14
CA TYR A 741 12.13 -23.62 2.24
C TYR A 741 12.74 -22.66 1.21
N TYR A 742 13.56 -21.70 1.66
CA TYR A 742 14.20 -20.75 0.76
C TYR A 742 15.23 -21.40 -0.18
N ILE A 743 15.92 -22.45 0.26
CA ILE A 743 16.80 -23.23 -0.61
C ILE A 743 15.99 -23.93 -1.71
N ALA A 744 14.88 -24.58 -1.36
CA ALA A 744 14.00 -25.21 -2.33
C ALA A 744 13.39 -24.19 -3.30
N GLN A 745 12.91 -23.06 -2.79
CA GLN A 745 12.31 -22.00 -3.60
C GLN A 745 13.29 -21.43 -4.63
N GLU A 746 14.52 -21.14 -4.20
CA GLU A 746 15.56 -20.64 -5.09
C GLU A 746 15.91 -21.68 -6.17
N ALA A 747 16.03 -22.96 -5.78
CA ALA A 747 16.29 -24.05 -6.73
C ALA A 747 15.15 -24.21 -7.76
N VAL A 748 13.89 -24.19 -7.32
CA VAL A 748 12.70 -24.27 -8.19
C VAL A 748 12.60 -23.06 -9.11
N THR A 749 12.89 -21.86 -8.60
CA THR A 749 12.89 -20.62 -9.40
C THR A 749 13.97 -20.67 -10.47
N ASN A 750 15.16 -21.17 -10.13
CA ASN A 750 16.25 -21.36 -11.09
C ASN A 750 15.88 -22.38 -12.16
N ALA A 751 15.23 -23.49 -11.79
CA ALA A 751 14.73 -24.48 -12.76
C ALA A 751 13.69 -23.86 -13.71
N ALA A 752 12.70 -23.12 -13.18
CA ALA A 752 11.64 -22.49 -13.95
C ALA A 752 12.15 -21.38 -14.89
N LYS A 753 13.01 -20.48 -14.41
CA LYS A 753 13.42 -19.28 -15.17
C LYS A 753 14.66 -19.49 -16.04
N HIS A 754 15.59 -20.34 -15.60
CA HIS A 754 16.91 -20.43 -16.23
C HIS A 754 17.16 -21.79 -16.90
N ALA A 755 16.57 -22.87 -16.42
CA ALA A 755 16.82 -24.21 -16.95
C ALA A 755 15.92 -24.60 -18.14
N LYS A 756 14.84 -23.85 -18.42
CA LYS A 756 13.77 -24.26 -19.37
C LYS A 756 13.25 -25.67 -19.08
N ALA A 757 13.23 -26.04 -17.80
CA ALA A 757 12.76 -27.35 -17.36
C ALA A 757 11.26 -27.50 -17.59
N GLN A 758 10.83 -28.71 -17.96
CA GLN A 758 9.41 -29.08 -18.03
C GLN A 758 8.96 -29.79 -16.76
N ASN A 759 9.87 -30.52 -16.11
CA ASN A 759 9.62 -31.28 -14.90
C ASN A 759 10.59 -30.90 -13.78
N VAL A 760 10.04 -30.64 -12.60
CA VAL A 760 10.78 -30.38 -11.37
C VAL A 760 10.27 -31.30 -10.27
N PHE A 761 11.18 -31.96 -9.58
CA PHE A 761 10.89 -32.88 -8.49
C PHE A 761 11.54 -32.37 -7.21
N ILE A 762 10.73 -32.20 -6.17
CA ILE A 762 11.18 -31.90 -4.82
C ILE A 762 11.00 -33.17 -4.01
N THR A 763 12.09 -33.72 -3.44
CA THR A 763 12.04 -34.89 -2.58
C THR A 763 12.59 -34.60 -1.20
N LEU A 764 11.99 -35.21 -0.18
CA LEU A 764 12.47 -35.15 1.20
C LEU A 764 12.53 -36.56 1.77
N GLU A 765 13.73 -37.10 1.94
CA GLU A 765 13.96 -38.51 2.28
C GLU A 765 14.95 -38.67 3.45
N PRO A 766 14.77 -39.68 4.32
CA PRO A 766 15.70 -39.99 5.38
C PRO A 766 16.99 -40.63 4.83
N VAL A 767 18.12 -40.32 5.46
CA VAL A 767 19.44 -40.85 5.17
C VAL A 767 20.05 -41.45 6.45
N LYS A 768 20.96 -42.43 6.31
CA LYS A 768 21.62 -43.10 7.44
C LYS A 768 22.18 -42.10 8.47
N GLY A 769 21.90 -42.36 9.75
CA GLY A 769 22.42 -41.58 10.88
C GLY A 769 21.52 -40.41 11.31
N GLY A 770 20.19 -40.51 11.13
CA GLY A 770 19.22 -39.53 11.61
C GLY A 770 19.21 -38.21 10.85
N ARG A 771 19.69 -38.22 9.61
CA ARG A 771 19.73 -37.07 8.69
C ARG A 771 18.63 -37.18 7.65
N TYR A 772 18.27 -36.05 7.07
CA TYR A 772 17.33 -35.97 5.96
C TYR A 772 18.01 -35.26 4.79
N GLU A 773 17.67 -35.66 3.57
CA GLU A 773 18.10 -35.02 2.34
C GLU A 773 16.90 -34.40 1.64
N LEU A 774 16.96 -33.07 1.47
CA LEU A 774 16.06 -32.32 0.62
C LEU A 774 16.69 -32.20 -0.77
N THR A 775 16.06 -32.77 -1.79
CA THR A 775 16.55 -32.72 -3.17
C THR A 775 15.57 -31.98 -4.07
N VAL A 776 16.07 -31.04 -4.89
CA VAL A 776 15.33 -30.42 -5.99
C VAL A 776 16.04 -30.81 -7.29
N LYS A 777 15.32 -31.48 -8.18
CA LYS A 777 15.84 -31.97 -9.46
C LYS A 777 14.99 -31.48 -10.63
N ASP A 778 15.63 -30.92 -11.63
CA ASP A 778 15.00 -30.52 -12.89
C ASP A 778 15.52 -31.33 -14.10
N ASP A 779 14.76 -31.29 -15.20
CA ASP A 779 15.10 -31.91 -16.48
C ASP A 779 15.59 -30.90 -17.54
N GLY A 780 15.99 -29.71 -17.13
CA GLY A 780 16.33 -28.60 -18.00
C GLY A 780 17.71 -28.72 -18.67
N VAL A 781 18.17 -27.61 -19.26
CA VAL A 781 19.40 -27.55 -20.06
C VAL A 781 20.68 -27.82 -19.27
N GLY A 782 20.62 -27.81 -17.94
CA GLY A 782 21.77 -27.99 -17.05
C GLY A 782 22.80 -26.85 -17.15
N LEU A 783 23.76 -26.86 -16.25
CA LEU A 783 24.83 -25.87 -16.14
C LEU A 783 26.16 -26.53 -16.49
N ALA A 784 26.94 -25.89 -17.35
CA ALA A 784 28.37 -26.14 -17.40
C ALA A 784 28.98 -25.49 -16.16
N ILE A 785 29.47 -26.29 -15.21
CA ILE A 785 30.16 -25.80 -14.02
C ILE A 785 31.67 -25.99 -14.28
N PRO A 786 32.41 -24.95 -14.71
CA PRO A 786 33.87 -25.03 -14.77
C PRO A 786 34.44 -25.25 -13.37
N GLU A 787 35.45 -26.11 -13.21
CA GLU A 787 36.12 -26.39 -11.92
C GLU A 787 36.69 -25.14 -11.21
N LYS A 788 36.77 -23.99 -11.90
CA LYS A 788 37.32 -22.72 -11.38
C LYS A 788 36.37 -21.51 -11.49
N ALA A 789 35.09 -21.69 -11.84
CA ALA A 789 34.16 -20.57 -11.93
C ALA A 789 33.50 -20.26 -10.57
N HIS A 790 33.38 -18.98 -10.23
CA HIS A 790 32.63 -18.56 -9.05
C HIS A 790 31.12 -18.79 -9.28
N PRO A 791 30.43 -19.55 -8.40
CA PRO A 791 29.00 -19.79 -8.54
C PRO A 791 28.21 -18.47 -8.49
N GLY A 792 27.12 -18.41 -9.27
CA GLY A 792 26.20 -17.28 -9.29
C GLY A 792 25.63 -16.94 -7.90
N MET A 793 25.13 -15.71 -7.74
CA MET A 793 24.71 -15.19 -6.44
C MET A 793 23.66 -16.06 -5.73
N GLY A 794 22.68 -16.62 -6.46
CA GLY A 794 21.68 -17.54 -5.92
C GLY A 794 22.28 -18.81 -5.30
N ILE A 795 23.29 -19.40 -5.95
CA ILE A 795 23.99 -20.59 -5.44
C ILE A 795 24.81 -20.25 -4.18
N ARG A 796 25.46 -19.08 -4.13
CA ARG A 796 26.15 -18.60 -2.92
C ARG A 796 25.19 -18.42 -1.75
N ILE A 797 24.00 -17.87 -2.01
CA ILE A 797 22.96 -17.69 -0.99
C ILE A 797 22.45 -19.03 -0.47
N MET A 798 22.20 -20.01 -1.36
CA MET A 798 21.80 -21.36 -0.94
C MET A 798 22.87 -22.05 -0.08
N HIS A 799 24.14 -21.97 -0.47
CA HIS A 799 25.25 -22.52 0.33
C HIS A 799 25.37 -21.84 1.69
N TYR A 800 25.19 -20.52 1.75
CA TYR A 800 25.19 -19.80 3.01
C TYR A 800 24.04 -20.25 3.91
N ARG A 801 22.80 -20.33 3.38
CA ARG A 801 21.62 -20.78 4.13
C ARG A 801 21.80 -22.19 4.69
N ALA A 802 22.37 -23.11 3.90
CA ALA A 802 22.70 -24.45 4.37
C ALA A 802 23.74 -24.41 5.51
N ARG A 803 24.78 -23.59 5.39
CA ARG A 803 25.82 -23.45 6.43
C ARG A 803 25.27 -22.89 7.75
N VAL A 804 24.33 -21.92 7.69
CA VAL A 804 23.69 -21.34 8.89
C VAL A 804 22.98 -22.39 9.73
N ILE A 805 22.37 -23.38 9.09
CA ILE A 805 21.63 -24.47 9.76
C ILE A 805 22.49 -25.73 9.99
N GLY A 806 23.80 -25.67 9.71
CA GLY A 806 24.69 -26.83 9.82
C GLY A 806 24.42 -27.93 8.78
N ALA A 807 23.74 -27.61 7.68
CA ALA A 807 23.46 -28.52 6.57
C ALA A 807 24.55 -28.44 5.48
N THR A 808 24.66 -29.52 4.71
CA THR A 808 25.60 -29.63 3.58
C THR A 808 24.82 -29.57 2.28
N LEU A 809 25.07 -28.55 1.46
CA LEU A 809 24.49 -28.41 0.13
C LEU A 809 25.45 -28.97 -0.94
N SER A 810 24.93 -29.79 -1.84
CA SER A 810 25.63 -30.29 -3.02
C SER A 810 24.85 -29.96 -4.29
N LEU A 811 25.58 -29.65 -5.37
CA LEU A 811 25.03 -29.32 -6.67
C LEU A 811 25.62 -30.27 -7.71
N LYS A 812 24.76 -30.99 -8.43
CA LYS A 812 25.14 -31.82 -9.57
C LYS A 812 24.42 -31.30 -10.80
N SER A 813 25.17 -30.89 -11.81
CA SER A 813 24.58 -30.42 -13.07
C SER A 813 25.46 -30.84 -14.23
N LYS A 814 24.84 -31.24 -15.34
CA LYS A 814 25.52 -31.54 -16.61
C LYS A 814 24.72 -30.92 -17.75
N PRO A 815 25.38 -30.30 -18.74
CA PRO A 815 24.69 -29.81 -19.93
C PRO A 815 23.82 -30.90 -20.56
N GLY A 816 22.53 -30.61 -20.75
CA GLY A 816 21.53 -31.52 -21.33
C GLY A 816 20.97 -32.59 -20.39
N SER A 817 21.29 -32.57 -19.08
CA SER A 817 20.78 -33.55 -18.11
C SER A 817 20.14 -32.92 -16.86
N GLY A 818 19.79 -31.64 -16.93
CA GLY A 818 19.19 -30.90 -15.82
C GLY A 818 20.14 -30.58 -14.66
N THR A 819 19.58 -30.04 -13.59
CA THR A 819 20.30 -29.72 -12.34
C THR A 819 19.66 -30.43 -11.16
N GLN A 820 20.50 -30.91 -10.24
CA GLN A 820 20.11 -31.48 -8.96
C GLN A 820 20.79 -30.72 -7.83
N VAL A 821 19.99 -30.14 -6.94
CA VAL A 821 20.41 -29.51 -5.69
C VAL A 821 20.00 -30.44 -4.56
N SER A 822 20.96 -30.91 -3.75
CA SER A 822 20.69 -31.79 -2.61
C SER A 822 21.24 -31.18 -1.33
N CYS A 823 20.40 -31.03 -0.31
CA CYS A 823 20.73 -30.44 0.99
C CYS A 823 20.55 -31.49 2.09
N LEU A 824 21.67 -31.90 2.70
CA LEU A 824 21.70 -32.89 3.79
C LEU A 824 21.70 -32.18 5.15
N PHE A 825 20.71 -32.43 5.99
CA PHE A 825 20.50 -31.72 7.26
C PHE A 825 20.05 -32.63 8.41
N PHE A 826 20.09 -32.10 9.63
CA PHE A 826 19.46 -32.72 10.81
C PHE A 826 18.15 -31.98 11.14
N PRO A 827 17.07 -32.69 11.45
CA PRO A 827 15.76 -32.07 11.67
C PRO A 827 15.69 -31.22 12.96
N VAL A 828 16.61 -31.45 13.91
CA VAL A 828 16.69 -30.71 15.18
C VAL A 828 18.12 -30.19 15.37
N SER A 829 18.27 -28.98 15.90
CA SER A 829 19.55 -28.33 16.17
C SER A 829 20.39 -29.10 17.21
N ARG A 830 21.72 -29.19 17.00
CA ARG A 830 22.64 -29.98 17.83
C ARG A 830 22.72 -29.52 19.30
N GLU A 831 22.41 -28.26 19.60
CA GLU A 831 22.41 -27.73 20.98
C GLU A 831 21.34 -28.41 21.87
N LEU A 832 20.21 -28.83 21.31
CA LEU A 832 19.16 -29.55 22.05
C LEU A 832 19.51 -31.03 22.28
N GLN A 833 20.38 -31.63 21.47
CA GLN A 833 20.83 -33.02 21.67
C GLN A 833 21.82 -33.18 22.83
N GLN A 834 22.55 -32.12 23.22
CA GLN A 834 23.43 -32.16 24.39
C GLN A 834 22.64 -31.98 25.70
N ASN A 835 21.63 -31.10 25.73
CA ASN A 835 20.76 -30.92 26.90
C ASN A 835 19.83 -32.12 27.16
N GLY A 836 19.40 -32.84 26.11
CA GLY A 836 18.58 -34.05 26.27
C GLY A 836 19.34 -35.27 26.84
N LYS A 837 20.67 -35.28 26.82
CA LYS A 837 21.47 -36.36 27.43
C LYS A 837 21.77 -36.14 28.92
N GLN A 838 21.65 -34.92 29.43
CA GLN A 838 21.82 -34.65 30.87
C GLN A 838 20.56 -34.92 31.70
N HIS A 839 19.38 -35.03 31.08
CA HIS A 839 18.12 -35.27 31.79
C HIS A 839 17.72 -36.75 31.93
N ASN A 840 18.58 -37.70 31.55
CA ASN A 840 18.30 -39.14 31.63
C ASN A 840 19.31 -39.92 32.51
N ILE A 841 19.89 -39.25 33.52
CA ILE A 841 20.72 -39.87 34.57
C ILE A 841 20.11 -39.69 35.98
N GLN A 842 18.93 -39.10 36.11
CA GLN A 842 18.15 -39.15 37.36
C GLN A 842 16.67 -39.40 37.04
N GLU A 843 16.33 -40.66 36.78
CA GLU A 843 15.25 -41.43 37.43
C GLU A 843 15.32 -42.90 37.00
#